data_AF-A0A257M0G4-F1
#
_entry.id   AF-A0A257M0G4-F1
#
_cell.length_a   1.000
_cell.length_b   1.000
_cell.length_c   1.000
_cell.angle_alpha   90.00
_cell.angle_beta   90.00
_cell.angle_gamma   90.00
#
_symmetry.space_group_name_H-M   'P 1'
#
loop_
_entity.id
_entity.type
_entity.pdbx_description
1 polymer ?
#
loop_
_entity_poly.entity_id
_entity_poly.type
_entity_poly.pdbx_seq_one_letter_code
_entity_poly.pdbx_strand_id
1 'polypeptide(L)'
;LDLKPHKGAFVVPRIVGGLILAGLIGSVTAALLAAAEKSPWIGLAVFAVGSVLGLIASLASYRKERYQIQEFRMICYRGGMVSDETNELELRNLTHVKLTLPWLRHKFFGVGDVIVQTSGNAKPVVLRMIPDPEALYAELRERMRKNGYDLTQQQLLHEERPALIGILGECFSLLLGSAVASAVILLRIVGIAADPKSGTLDRSTLLIPGAVGCALLVFVILRFLDLRRRTYRVYNDVVVYEEGFLTRHNAFIPYENIADASTKRSFFDQLLGLFDVQISCQGSSSEIKFRRLRNGAALSAAIDHLVVLARQKQKPEARSKAVDPAMASNDRPRRVEPAPTPVGEAVVGEFRMHAGRTLVPLLLLIPLVPIWIAAMIQGVIRLLSTQYSVRPGSLRHSYRFLTVVDREFTYDKITGLVIKQNPWDKLFGTLSLRFWSIGSGKPLEFTHVHASQINLPALMRQAGIPEASPDPYQVTAAFGISTWLRSHLKLIPWLLLFSGGVVYAALEVEPSFYYLLAVPVMLVLFGFIRSQLYYSRQRLRFHDHHIEAEQGILAQRRYFTRYSNVKRTRVTRYPGGGEGELQIFVAAEEEVQQAIQQNKNQKGILKHCSFTSGFLPGVSGQGLLLDDILCGRVHAAPDAVAAEPQAVLLESSRSVGTVVMRLVLLSIVLVPSIAMLPITIPIMVVRVKRCRYRIEAARIVSSWGVFYRSETSILLDRVDRLQQSQGPLNKLFRNGNVSITTAGCSKPDLDLTDSPDYLKLYEVIRGNSQ
;
A
#
# COMPACT_ATOMS: atom_id res chain seq x y z
N LEU A 1 29.56 7.91 -7.12
CA LEU A 1 30.14 6.72 -6.45
C LEU A 1 29.51 5.49 -7.08
N ASP A 2 30.31 4.68 -7.75
CA ASP A 2 29.85 3.50 -8.48
C ASP A 2 30.25 2.24 -7.73
N LEU A 3 29.25 1.42 -7.37
CA LEU A 3 29.40 0.23 -6.55
C LEU A 3 28.98 -1.02 -7.32
N LYS A 4 29.67 -2.12 -7.01
CA LYS A 4 29.26 -3.48 -7.38
C LYS A 4 29.25 -4.38 -6.15
N PRO A 5 28.36 -5.39 -6.13
CA PRO A 5 28.38 -6.39 -5.09
C PRO A 5 29.70 -7.19 -5.12
N HIS A 6 30.12 -7.74 -3.98
CA HIS A 6 31.24 -8.66 -3.94
C HIS A 6 30.90 -9.98 -4.65
N LYS A 7 31.72 -10.38 -5.63
CA LYS A 7 31.45 -11.52 -6.54
C LYS A 7 31.15 -12.81 -5.79
N GLY A 8 32.04 -13.25 -4.91
CA GLY A 8 31.90 -14.53 -4.20
C GLY A 8 30.66 -14.57 -3.32
N ALA A 9 30.47 -13.52 -2.50
CA ALA A 9 29.37 -13.44 -1.56
C ALA A 9 28.00 -13.30 -2.25
N PHE A 10 27.96 -12.72 -3.45
CA PHE A 10 26.74 -12.55 -4.23
C PHE A 10 26.35 -13.80 -5.03
N VAL A 11 27.33 -14.50 -5.62
CA VAL A 11 27.12 -15.61 -6.55
C VAL A 11 26.93 -16.94 -5.82
N VAL A 12 27.73 -17.23 -4.79
CA VAL A 12 27.73 -18.53 -4.10
C VAL A 12 26.36 -18.90 -3.50
N PRO A 13 25.68 -18.03 -2.72
CA PRO A 13 24.38 -18.39 -2.15
C PRO A 13 23.31 -18.65 -3.22
N ARG A 14 23.40 -17.99 -4.37
CA ARG A 14 22.48 -18.19 -5.50
C ARG A 14 22.74 -19.50 -6.23
N ILE A 15 24.01 -19.91 -6.38
CA ILE A 15 24.36 -21.21 -6.94
C ILE A 15 23.83 -22.31 -6.02
N VAL A 16 24.12 -22.25 -4.72
CA VAL A 16 23.64 -23.23 -3.74
C VAL A 16 22.11 -23.31 -3.74
N GLY A 17 21.42 -22.16 -3.73
CA GLY A 17 19.97 -22.13 -3.83
C GLY A 17 19.44 -22.74 -5.14
N GLY A 18 20.12 -22.48 -6.26
CA GLY A 18 19.81 -23.07 -7.56
C GLY A 18 20.00 -24.58 -7.59
N LEU A 19 21.07 -25.10 -6.99
CA LEU A 19 21.34 -26.54 -6.86
C LEU A 19 20.27 -27.23 -6.02
N ILE A 20 19.87 -26.65 -4.88
CA ILE A 20 18.81 -27.19 -4.02
C ILE A 20 17.49 -27.25 -4.78
N LEU A 21 17.13 -26.17 -5.50
CA LEU A 21 15.90 -26.13 -6.28
C LEU A 21 15.91 -27.14 -7.44
N ALA A 22 17.02 -27.22 -8.18
CA ALA A 22 17.19 -28.22 -9.24
C ALA A 22 17.09 -29.63 -8.67
N GLY A 23 17.65 -29.88 -7.48
CA GLY A 23 17.57 -31.16 -6.78
C GLY A 23 16.13 -31.55 -6.45
N LEU A 24 15.36 -30.62 -5.88
CA LEU A 24 13.95 -30.82 -5.56
C LEU A 24 13.10 -31.10 -6.81
N ILE A 25 13.29 -30.33 -7.89
CA ILE A 25 12.54 -30.53 -9.14
C ILE A 25 12.94 -31.85 -9.80
N GLY A 26 14.24 -32.18 -9.81
CA GLY A 26 14.73 -33.45 -10.33
C GLY A 26 14.19 -34.65 -9.56
N SER A 27 14.16 -34.59 -8.22
CA SER A 27 13.61 -35.65 -7.38
C SER A 27 12.10 -35.83 -7.55
N VAL A 28 11.34 -34.72 -7.64
CA VAL A 28 9.89 -34.78 -7.90
C VAL A 28 9.60 -35.36 -9.27
N THR A 29 10.38 -34.97 -10.28
CA THR A 29 10.23 -35.46 -11.66
C THR A 29 10.56 -36.95 -11.74
N ALA A 30 11.65 -37.39 -11.08
CA ALA A 30 12.00 -38.80 -10.97
C ALA A 30 10.89 -39.62 -10.29
N ALA A 31 10.34 -39.11 -9.19
CA ALA A 31 9.25 -39.77 -8.46
C ALA A 31 7.96 -39.88 -9.29
N LEU A 32 7.57 -38.81 -10.00
CA LEU A 32 6.39 -38.81 -10.87
C LEU A 32 6.54 -39.76 -12.06
N LEU A 33 7.73 -39.81 -12.66
CA LEU A 33 8.01 -40.73 -13.77
C LEU A 33 8.06 -42.18 -13.30
N ALA A 34 8.65 -42.45 -12.13
CA ALA A 34 8.65 -43.78 -11.53
C ALA A 34 7.22 -44.25 -11.21
N ALA A 35 6.36 -43.37 -10.70
CA ALA A 35 4.94 -43.67 -10.46
C ALA A 35 4.14 -43.91 -11.75
N ALA A 36 4.64 -43.41 -12.89
CA ALA A 36 4.06 -43.64 -14.22
C ALA A 36 4.77 -44.76 -15.00
N GLU A 37 5.56 -45.61 -14.32
CA GLU A 37 6.34 -46.72 -14.90
C GLU A 37 7.33 -46.31 -16.01
N LYS A 38 7.79 -45.05 -15.98
CA LYS A 38 8.78 -44.50 -16.91
C LYS A 38 10.16 -44.39 -16.26
N SER A 39 11.20 -44.32 -17.10
CA SER A 39 12.59 -44.22 -16.67
C SER A 39 12.86 -43.00 -15.78
N PRO A 40 13.40 -43.18 -14.55
CA PRO A 40 13.66 -42.09 -13.61
C PRO A 40 14.90 -41.25 -13.98
N TRP A 41 15.71 -41.67 -14.95
CA TRP A 41 16.93 -40.98 -15.41
C TRP A 41 16.66 -39.56 -15.94
N ILE A 42 15.43 -39.30 -16.41
CA ILE A 42 14.99 -37.96 -16.82
C ILE A 42 15.07 -36.99 -15.63
N GLY A 43 14.80 -37.42 -14.40
CA GLY A 43 14.94 -36.58 -13.21
C GLY A 43 16.38 -36.15 -12.95
N LEU A 44 17.36 -37.02 -13.22
CA LEU A 44 18.79 -36.69 -13.15
C LEU A 44 19.19 -35.70 -14.24
N ALA A 45 18.68 -35.88 -15.47
CA ALA A 45 18.91 -34.93 -16.56
C ALA A 45 18.33 -33.54 -16.21
N VAL A 46 17.12 -33.49 -15.63
CA VAL A 46 16.50 -32.24 -15.15
C VAL A 46 17.33 -31.58 -14.05
N PHE A 47 17.89 -32.36 -13.12
CA PHE A 47 18.82 -31.85 -12.11
C PHE A 47 20.08 -31.24 -12.72
N ALA A 48 20.73 -31.95 -13.65
CA ALA A 48 21.95 -31.49 -14.30
C ALA A 48 21.72 -30.19 -15.10
N VAL A 49 20.67 -30.16 -15.92
CA VAL A 49 20.29 -28.97 -16.70
C VAL A 49 19.91 -27.81 -15.77
N GLY A 50 19.10 -28.06 -14.74
CA GLY A 50 18.71 -27.04 -13.76
C GLY A 50 19.90 -26.45 -13.02
N SER A 51 20.91 -27.27 -12.69
CA SER A 51 22.14 -26.83 -12.02
C SER A 51 22.98 -25.91 -12.90
N VAL A 52 23.18 -26.28 -14.18
CA VAL A 52 23.90 -25.46 -15.16
C VAL A 52 23.17 -24.14 -15.39
N LEU A 53 21.84 -24.18 -15.57
CA LEU A 53 21.02 -22.98 -15.71
C LEU A 53 21.11 -22.08 -14.47
N GLY A 54 21.10 -22.65 -13.26
CA GLY A 54 21.27 -21.92 -12.01
C GLY A 54 22.61 -21.18 -11.93
N LEU A 55 23.70 -21.82 -12.37
CA LEU A 55 25.03 -21.22 -12.45
C LEU A 55 25.06 -20.03 -13.42
N ILE A 56 24.57 -20.24 -14.65
CA ILE A 56 24.49 -19.20 -15.68
C ILE A 56 23.64 -18.03 -15.19
N ALA A 57 22.48 -18.30 -14.58
CA ALA A 57 21.58 -17.29 -14.05
C ALA A 57 22.23 -16.46 -12.93
N SER A 58 23.01 -17.10 -12.04
CA SER A 58 23.73 -16.41 -10.97
C SER A 58 24.80 -15.46 -11.51
N LEU A 59 25.58 -15.92 -12.49
CA LEU A 59 26.61 -15.10 -13.16
C LEU A 59 26.00 -13.95 -13.97
N ALA A 60 24.90 -14.21 -14.69
CA ALA A 60 24.19 -13.19 -15.44
C ALA A 60 23.63 -12.11 -14.50
N SER A 61 23.10 -12.49 -13.34
CA SER A 61 22.61 -11.54 -12.34
C SER A 61 23.74 -10.68 -11.78
N TYR A 62 24.90 -11.27 -11.48
CA TYR A 62 26.07 -10.54 -10.99
C TYR A 62 26.59 -9.51 -12.02
N ARG A 63 26.64 -9.87 -13.30
CA ARG A 63 27.10 -8.95 -14.36
C ARG A 63 26.23 -7.70 -14.47
N LYS A 64 24.93 -7.82 -14.17
CA LYS A 64 23.93 -6.76 -14.33
C LYS A 64 23.69 -5.94 -13.06
N GLU A 65 24.02 -6.48 -11.89
CA GLU A 65 23.86 -5.77 -10.63
C GLU A 65 24.95 -4.69 -10.48
N ARG A 66 24.54 -3.42 -10.44
CA ARG A 66 25.42 -2.27 -10.17
C ARG A 66 24.61 -1.15 -9.52
N TYR A 67 25.26 -0.35 -8.68
CA TYR A 67 24.63 0.78 -7.99
C TYR A 67 25.43 2.05 -8.26
N GLN A 68 24.74 3.12 -8.63
CA GLN A 68 25.36 4.43 -8.86
C GLN A 68 24.73 5.44 -7.90
N ILE A 69 25.55 6.04 -7.05
CA ILE A 69 25.13 7.05 -6.08
C ILE A 69 25.69 8.39 -6.53
N GLN A 70 24.80 9.31 -6.87
CA GLN A 70 25.09 10.68 -7.28
C GLN A 70 24.81 11.64 -6.12
N GLU A 71 24.91 12.96 -6.33
CA GLU A 71 24.70 13.96 -5.26
C GLU A 71 23.25 14.03 -4.78
N PHE A 72 22.29 13.97 -5.71
CA PHE A 72 20.86 14.13 -5.43
C PHE A 72 20.04 12.86 -5.63
N ARG A 73 20.64 11.80 -6.19
CA ARG A 73 19.92 10.56 -6.55
C ARG A 73 20.78 9.30 -6.49
N MET A 74 20.10 8.16 -6.42
CA MET A 74 20.67 6.82 -6.48
C MET A 74 19.99 6.01 -7.58
N ILE A 75 20.77 5.37 -8.44
CA ILE A 75 20.32 4.50 -9.52
C ILE A 75 20.77 3.07 -9.22
N CYS A 76 19.82 2.15 -9.16
CA CYS A 76 20.06 0.73 -8.93
C CYS A 76 19.71 -0.06 -10.18
N TYR A 77 20.72 -0.69 -10.78
CA TYR A 77 20.55 -1.61 -11.89
C TYR A 77 20.52 -3.03 -11.35
N ARG A 78 19.51 -3.79 -11.75
CA ARG A 78 19.31 -5.20 -11.39
C ARG A 78 18.92 -5.99 -12.60
N GLY A 79 19.11 -7.30 -12.54
CA GLY A 79 18.64 -8.18 -13.60
C GLY A 79 18.95 -9.63 -13.31
N GLY A 80 18.29 -10.51 -14.05
CA GLY A 80 18.60 -11.94 -14.14
C GLY A 80 19.09 -12.30 -15.54
N MET A 81 19.04 -13.60 -15.87
CA MET A 81 19.34 -14.06 -17.23
C MET A 81 18.43 -13.38 -18.27
N VAL A 82 17.14 -13.34 -17.98
CA VAL A 82 16.08 -12.92 -18.91
C VAL A 82 15.32 -11.67 -18.44
N SER A 83 15.77 -11.01 -17.37
CA SER A 83 15.16 -9.78 -16.88
C SER A 83 16.19 -8.69 -16.63
N ASP A 84 15.81 -7.45 -16.86
CA ASP A 84 16.56 -6.24 -16.49
C ASP A 84 15.61 -5.26 -15.79
N GLU A 85 16.11 -4.54 -14.79
CA GLU A 85 15.35 -3.59 -13.99
C GLU A 85 16.26 -2.41 -13.63
N THR A 86 15.76 -1.18 -13.73
CA THR A 86 16.46 0.01 -13.24
C THR A 86 15.52 0.79 -12.35
N ASN A 87 15.99 1.08 -11.14
CA ASN A 87 15.28 1.83 -10.12
C ASN A 87 16.04 3.12 -9.84
N GLU A 88 15.40 4.26 -10.07
CA GLU A 88 15.93 5.57 -9.72
C GLU A 88 15.21 6.08 -8.46
N LEU A 89 15.97 6.67 -7.54
CA LEU A 89 15.50 7.15 -6.25
C LEU A 89 16.17 8.50 -5.96
N GLU A 90 15.40 9.48 -5.51
CA GLU A 90 15.94 10.77 -5.08
C GLU A 90 16.41 10.69 -3.62
N LEU A 91 17.59 11.25 -3.34
CA LEU A 91 18.17 11.24 -1.99
C LEU A 91 17.36 12.09 -1.00
N ARG A 92 16.67 13.12 -1.50
CA ARG A 92 15.74 13.94 -0.71
C ARG A 92 14.48 13.20 -0.26
N ASN A 93 14.14 12.06 -0.86
CA ASN A 93 12.94 11.29 -0.55
C ASN A 93 13.26 10.03 0.28
N LEU A 94 14.50 9.89 0.76
CA LEU A 94 14.89 8.77 1.62
C LEU A 94 14.29 8.95 3.01
N THR A 95 13.51 7.97 3.46
CA THR A 95 12.83 8.01 4.76
C THR A 95 13.63 7.34 5.85
N HIS A 96 14.27 6.22 5.53
CA HIS A 96 14.96 5.39 6.49
C HIS A 96 16.05 4.57 5.79
N VAL A 97 17.23 4.49 6.42
CA VAL A 97 18.36 3.69 5.93
C VAL A 97 18.75 2.69 7.00
N LYS A 98 18.86 1.42 6.63
CA LYS A 98 19.21 0.29 7.49
C LYS A 98 20.40 -0.47 6.95
N LEU A 99 21.49 -0.46 7.70
CA LEU A 99 22.63 -1.35 7.53
C LEU A 99 22.33 -2.72 8.14
N THR A 100 22.68 -3.78 7.42
CA THR A 100 22.58 -5.17 7.87
C THR A 100 23.92 -5.87 7.69
N LEU A 101 24.44 -6.41 8.78
CA LEU A 101 25.73 -7.10 8.85
C LEU A 101 25.51 -8.56 9.30
N PRO A 102 25.28 -9.51 8.38
CA PRO A 102 25.15 -10.92 8.72
C PRO A 102 26.48 -11.47 9.24
N TRP A 103 26.49 -12.01 10.47
CA TRP A 103 27.74 -12.44 11.14
C TRP A 103 28.69 -13.23 10.26
N LEU A 104 28.23 -14.35 9.67
CA LEU A 104 29.07 -15.21 8.83
C LEU A 104 29.62 -14.44 7.63
N ARG A 105 28.76 -13.72 6.89
CA ARG A 105 29.18 -13.07 5.65
C ARG A 105 30.10 -11.89 5.90
N HIS A 106 29.79 -11.10 6.93
CA HIS A 106 30.59 -9.95 7.29
C HIS A 106 31.95 -10.38 7.85
N LYS A 107 31.99 -11.40 8.73
CA LYS A 107 33.24 -11.90 9.30
C LYS A 107 34.17 -12.53 8.26
N PHE A 108 33.64 -13.29 7.30
CA PHE A 108 34.46 -14.00 6.31
C PHE A 108 34.74 -13.19 5.04
N PHE A 109 33.88 -12.26 4.66
CA PHE A 109 34.01 -11.53 3.39
C PHE A 109 33.99 -10.00 3.52
N GLY A 110 33.81 -9.45 4.72
CA GLY A 110 33.73 -7.99 4.92
C GLY A 110 32.51 -7.34 4.24
N VAL A 111 31.47 -8.10 3.93
CA VAL A 111 30.30 -7.62 3.18
C VAL A 111 29.07 -7.45 4.06
N GLY A 112 28.19 -6.53 3.66
CA GLY A 112 26.87 -6.36 4.27
C GLY A 112 25.84 -5.86 3.26
N ASP A 113 24.61 -5.70 3.72
CA ASP A 113 23.50 -5.18 2.93
C ASP A 113 23.10 -3.81 3.46
N VAL A 114 22.95 -2.82 2.58
CA VAL A 114 22.40 -1.51 2.91
C VAL A 114 20.99 -1.41 2.33
N ILE A 115 20.01 -1.23 3.20
CA ILE A 115 18.59 -1.23 2.88
C ILE A 115 18.12 0.21 2.94
N VAL A 116 17.70 0.75 1.80
CA VAL A 116 17.22 2.13 1.68
C VAL A 116 15.71 2.11 1.46
N GLN A 117 14.98 2.85 2.29
CA GLN A 117 13.55 3.10 2.15
C GLN A 117 13.32 4.54 1.70
N THR A 118 12.33 4.71 0.83
CA THR A 118 11.89 6.02 0.33
C THR A 118 10.45 6.26 0.73
N SER A 119 10.02 7.52 0.68
CA SER A 119 8.61 7.85 0.62
C SER A 119 7.98 7.15 -0.59
N GLY A 120 6.73 6.72 -0.46
CA GLY A 120 5.99 6.07 -1.53
C GLY A 120 6.46 4.66 -1.88
N ASN A 121 6.97 3.85 -0.94
CA ASN A 121 7.37 2.48 -1.29
C ASN A 121 7.19 1.47 -0.15
N ALA A 122 6.45 0.38 -0.42
CA ALA A 122 6.35 -0.75 0.50
C ALA A 122 7.62 -1.64 0.51
N LYS A 123 8.34 -1.72 -0.62
CA LYS A 123 9.48 -2.63 -0.81
C LYS A 123 10.80 -1.87 -0.77
N PRO A 124 11.62 -2.04 0.27
CA PRO A 124 12.89 -1.32 0.36
C PRO A 124 13.84 -1.70 -0.79
N VAL A 125 14.68 -0.76 -1.19
CA VAL A 125 15.76 -1.01 -2.14
C VAL A 125 16.97 -1.51 -1.36
N VAL A 126 17.30 -2.78 -1.57
CA VAL A 126 18.43 -3.46 -0.90
C VAL A 126 19.68 -3.42 -1.78
N LEU A 127 20.69 -2.66 -1.38
CA LEU A 127 22.04 -2.75 -1.91
C LEU A 127 22.71 -3.98 -1.30
N ARG A 128 22.89 -5.04 -2.11
CA ARG A 128 23.25 -6.37 -1.62
C ARG A 128 24.76 -6.60 -1.65
N MET A 129 25.30 -7.23 -0.62
CA MET A 129 26.68 -7.73 -0.57
C MET A 129 27.71 -6.65 -0.91
N ILE A 130 27.52 -5.45 -0.38
CA ILE A 130 28.43 -4.32 -0.58
C ILE A 130 29.71 -4.56 0.21
N PRO A 131 30.89 -4.40 -0.42
CA PRO A 131 32.16 -4.35 0.30
C PRO A 131 32.24 -3.07 1.14
N ASP A 132 32.69 -3.18 2.39
CA ASP A 132 32.71 -2.08 3.35
C ASP A 132 31.36 -1.33 3.46
N PRO A 133 30.32 -2.03 3.96
CA PRO A 133 28.97 -1.48 4.02
C PRO A 133 28.84 -0.34 5.06
N GLU A 134 29.77 -0.24 6.02
CA GLU A 134 29.78 0.81 7.05
C GLU A 134 30.20 2.15 6.45
N ALA A 135 31.23 2.19 5.59
CA ALA A 135 31.61 3.39 4.86
C ALA A 135 30.47 3.90 3.97
N LEU A 136 29.78 2.99 3.26
CA LEU A 136 28.61 3.36 2.46
C LEU A 136 27.48 3.95 3.33
N TYR A 137 27.22 3.35 4.50
CA TYR A 137 26.20 3.83 5.43
C TYR A 137 26.51 5.24 5.94
N ALA A 138 27.78 5.53 6.27
CA ALA A 138 28.23 6.87 6.65
C ALA A 138 28.14 7.87 5.49
N GLU A 139 28.52 7.48 4.28
CA GLU A 139 28.45 8.31 3.08
C GLU A 139 27.00 8.68 2.72
N LEU A 140 26.06 7.72 2.82
CA LEU A 140 24.64 7.99 2.61
C LEU A 140 24.09 8.98 3.64
N ARG A 141 24.51 8.85 4.92
CA ARG A 141 24.14 9.80 5.98
C ARG A 141 24.63 11.21 5.65
N GLU A 142 25.88 11.36 5.20
CA GLU A 142 26.44 12.66 4.84
C GLU A 142 25.80 13.27 3.58
N ARG A 143 25.49 12.45 2.57
CA ARG A 143 24.74 12.91 1.39
C ARG A 143 23.31 13.33 1.72
N MET A 144 22.64 12.60 2.62
CA MET A 144 21.33 13.04 3.12
C MET A 144 21.45 14.37 3.85
N ARG A 145 22.52 14.56 4.65
CA ARG A 145 22.78 15.83 5.34
C ARG A 145 22.91 17.01 4.36
N LYS A 146 23.69 16.85 3.30
CA LYS A 146 23.83 17.86 2.22
C LYS A 146 22.51 18.16 1.50
N ASN A 147 21.60 17.21 1.46
CA ASN A 147 20.29 17.33 0.82
C ASN A 147 19.19 17.89 1.75
N GLY A 148 19.56 18.43 2.91
CA GLY A 148 18.66 19.17 3.80
C GLY A 148 18.09 18.37 4.97
N TYR A 149 18.70 17.23 5.33
CA TYR A 149 18.37 16.49 6.55
C TYR A 149 19.33 16.84 7.70
N ASP A 150 18.81 17.04 8.91
CA ASP A 150 19.64 17.17 10.10
C ASP A 150 20.02 15.78 10.64
N LEU A 151 21.30 15.39 10.56
CA LEU A 151 21.79 14.05 10.91
C LEU A 151 23.06 14.08 11.77
N THR A 152 23.20 15.08 12.63
CA THR A 152 24.37 15.38 13.45
C THR A 152 24.46 14.61 14.77
N GLN A 153 23.38 14.00 15.28
CA GLN A 153 23.32 13.31 16.57
C GLN A 153 23.81 14.19 17.74
N GLN A 154 23.35 15.44 17.81
CA GLN A 154 23.94 16.42 18.73
C GLN A 154 23.65 16.10 20.20
N GLN A 155 22.39 15.81 20.53
CA GLN A 155 21.96 15.58 21.90
C GLN A 155 21.03 14.38 22.00
N LEU A 156 21.38 13.43 22.88
CA LEU A 156 20.53 12.28 23.20
C LEU A 156 19.38 12.73 24.11
N LEU A 157 18.15 12.59 23.64
CA LEU A 157 16.93 12.89 24.42
C LEU A 157 16.49 11.68 25.25
N HIS A 158 16.54 10.47 24.68
CA HIS A 158 16.10 9.25 25.34
C HIS A 158 16.84 8.01 24.80
N GLU A 159 17.21 7.07 25.68
CA GLU A 159 17.68 5.73 25.33
C GLU A 159 16.80 4.69 26.03
N GLU A 160 16.31 3.70 25.28
CA GLU A 160 15.48 2.61 25.81
C GLU A 160 15.94 1.25 25.26
N ARG A 161 15.74 0.20 26.06
CA ARG A 161 15.98 -1.20 25.66
C ARG A 161 14.74 -2.04 26.00
N PRO A 162 14.50 -3.16 25.30
CA PRO A 162 13.43 -4.07 25.67
C PRO A 162 13.59 -4.55 27.11
N ALA A 163 12.51 -4.52 27.88
CA ALA A 163 12.50 -4.92 29.27
C ALA A 163 12.74 -6.43 29.39
N LEU A 164 13.54 -6.85 30.38
CA LEU A 164 13.85 -8.27 30.61
C LEU A 164 12.60 -9.14 30.76
N ILE A 165 11.58 -8.66 31.49
CA ILE A 165 10.32 -9.40 31.69
C ILE A 165 9.55 -9.57 30.37
N GLY A 166 9.63 -8.57 29.49
CA GLY A 166 9.07 -8.62 28.15
C GLY A 166 9.83 -9.60 27.26
N ILE A 167 11.17 -9.67 27.36
CA ILE A 167 11.98 -10.65 26.63
C ILE A 167 11.64 -12.07 27.09
N LEU A 168 11.61 -12.31 28.40
CA LEU A 168 11.26 -13.60 28.99
C LEU A 168 9.85 -14.04 28.59
N GLY A 169 8.88 -13.13 28.59
CA GLY A 169 7.53 -13.41 28.10
C GLY A 169 7.50 -13.83 26.62
N GLU A 170 8.36 -13.27 25.76
CA GLU A 170 8.48 -13.70 24.35
C GLU A 170 8.99 -15.13 24.25
N CYS A 171 10.11 -15.41 24.93
CA CYS A 171 10.72 -16.73 24.96
C CYS A 171 9.78 -17.78 25.55
N PHE A 172 9.08 -17.45 26.64
CA PHE A 172 8.10 -18.34 27.27
C PHE A 172 6.91 -18.64 26.36
N SER A 173 6.38 -17.64 25.65
CA SER A 173 5.28 -17.86 24.70
C SER A 173 5.66 -18.78 23.54
N LEU A 174 6.92 -18.70 23.09
CA LEU A 174 7.49 -19.61 22.09
C LEU A 174 7.59 -21.04 22.63
N LEU A 175 8.12 -21.20 23.85
CA LEU A 175 8.24 -22.50 24.53
C LEU A 175 6.87 -23.15 24.76
N LEU A 176 5.88 -22.39 25.23
CA LEU A 176 4.51 -22.88 25.44
C LEU A 176 3.86 -23.30 24.12
N GLY A 177 3.98 -22.48 23.08
CA GLY A 177 3.47 -22.80 21.75
C GLY A 177 4.10 -24.06 21.16
N SER A 178 5.42 -24.23 21.31
CA SER A 178 6.10 -25.46 20.91
C SER A 178 5.70 -26.65 21.77
N ALA A 179 5.51 -26.49 23.08
CA ALA A 179 5.12 -27.58 23.97
C ALA A 179 3.72 -28.11 23.61
N VAL A 180 2.76 -27.22 23.30
CA VAL A 180 1.43 -27.61 22.82
C VAL A 180 1.52 -28.32 21.47
N ALA A 181 2.30 -27.79 20.53
CA ALA A 181 2.50 -28.45 19.23
C ALA A 181 3.15 -29.84 19.38
N SER A 182 4.17 -29.96 20.23
CA SER A 182 4.84 -31.21 20.56
C SER A 182 3.88 -32.19 21.23
N ALA A 183 3.02 -31.75 22.15
CA ALA A 183 2.00 -32.60 22.77
C ALA A 183 0.96 -33.10 21.76
N VAL A 184 0.53 -32.26 20.82
CA VAL A 184 -0.38 -32.67 19.72
C VAL A 184 0.30 -33.68 18.79
N ILE A 185 1.57 -33.45 18.43
CA ILE A 185 2.34 -34.38 17.60
C ILE A 185 2.54 -35.71 18.36
N LEU A 186 2.86 -35.67 19.65
CA LEU A 186 3.03 -36.85 20.48
C LEU A 186 1.73 -37.65 20.58
N LEU A 187 0.58 -36.99 20.81
CA LEU A 187 -0.73 -37.62 20.80
C LEU A 187 -1.07 -38.25 19.44
N ARG A 188 -0.68 -37.62 18.33
CA ARG A 188 -0.81 -38.20 16.98
C ARG A 188 0.08 -39.43 16.79
N ILE A 189 1.32 -39.39 17.24
CA ILE A 189 2.26 -40.51 17.15
C ILE A 189 1.77 -41.68 18.01
N VAL A 190 1.30 -41.43 19.25
CA VAL A 190 0.71 -42.45 20.12
C VAL A 190 -0.57 -43.03 19.50
N GLY A 191 -1.40 -42.19 18.87
CA GLY A 191 -2.59 -42.66 18.14
C GLY A 191 -2.25 -43.55 16.93
N ILE A 192 -1.15 -43.26 16.22
CA ILE A 192 -0.64 -44.09 15.12
C ILE A 192 -0.03 -45.39 15.67
N ALA A 193 0.71 -45.32 16.78
CA ALA A 193 1.35 -46.47 17.44
C ALA A 193 0.33 -47.46 18.05
N ALA A 194 -0.85 -46.97 18.44
CA ALA A 194 -1.94 -47.79 18.95
C ALA A 194 -2.70 -48.55 17.83
N ASP A 195 -2.42 -48.25 16.55
CA ASP A 195 -3.00 -48.96 15.43
C ASP A 195 -2.25 -50.30 15.21
N PRO A 196 -2.89 -51.47 15.41
CA PRO A 196 -2.23 -52.78 15.44
C PRO A 196 -1.62 -53.22 14.09
N LYS A 197 -1.83 -52.46 13.01
CA LYS A 197 -1.20 -52.68 11.70
C LYS A 197 0.12 -51.91 11.52
N SER A 198 0.48 -51.03 12.44
CA SER A 198 1.72 -50.26 12.38
C SER A 198 2.86 -51.06 13.03
N GLY A 199 3.93 -51.31 12.27
CA GLY A 199 5.12 -52.00 12.78
C GLY A 199 5.77 -51.27 13.94
N THR A 200 6.48 -52.03 14.78
CA THR A 200 7.22 -51.56 15.98
C THR A 200 7.96 -50.23 15.74
N LEU A 201 7.68 -49.21 16.57
CA LEU A 201 8.38 -47.93 16.52
C LEU A 201 9.88 -48.14 16.74
N ASP A 202 10.65 -47.89 15.69
CA ASP A 202 12.09 -47.99 15.69
C ASP A 202 12.73 -46.89 16.56
N ARG A 203 13.84 -47.18 17.26
CA ARG A 203 14.50 -46.24 18.20
C ARG A 203 14.88 -44.90 17.55
N SER A 204 15.00 -44.87 16.23
CA SER A 204 15.20 -43.69 15.39
C SER A 204 14.08 -42.64 15.51
N THR A 205 12.85 -43.05 15.84
CA THR A 205 11.69 -42.14 16.04
C THR A 205 11.76 -41.28 17.30
N LEU A 206 12.53 -41.70 18.32
CA LEU A 206 12.75 -40.95 19.57
C LEU A 206 13.92 -39.96 19.50
N LEU A 207 14.86 -40.13 18.57
CA LEU A 207 15.99 -39.21 18.35
C LEU A 207 15.54 -37.87 17.74
N ILE A 208 14.49 -37.90 16.92
CA ILE A 208 13.96 -36.70 16.24
C ILE A 208 13.38 -35.70 17.25
N PRO A 209 12.51 -36.08 18.21
CA PRO A 209 12.05 -35.18 19.28
C PRO A 209 13.19 -34.58 20.10
N GLY A 210 14.21 -35.37 20.44
CA GLY A 210 15.37 -34.90 21.19
C GLY A 210 16.18 -33.84 20.42
N ALA A 211 16.49 -34.11 19.15
CA ALA A 211 17.20 -33.16 18.28
C ALA A 211 16.39 -31.88 18.05
N VAL A 212 15.07 -32.00 17.86
CA VAL A 212 14.15 -30.85 17.71
C VAL A 212 14.07 -30.04 19.01
N GLY A 213 14.02 -30.69 20.17
CA GLY A 213 14.05 -30.03 21.48
C GLY A 213 15.34 -29.24 21.71
N CYS A 214 16.49 -29.84 21.38
CA CYS A 214 17.78 -29.15 21.44
C CYS A 214 17.85 -27.97 20.47
N ALA A 215 17.41 -28.14 19.23
CA ALA A 215 17.38 -27.06 18.23
C ALA A 215 16.47 -25.91 18.67
N LEU A 216 15.31 -26.23 19.26
CA LEU A 216 14.40 -25.25 19.83
C LEU A 216 15.03 -24.49 21.00
N LEU A 217 15.72 -25.18 21.90
CA LEU A 217 16.39 -24.56 23.04
C LEU A 217 17.49 -23.60 22.57
N VAL A 218 18.33 -24.03 21.61
CA VAL A 218 19.33 -23.17 20.97
C VAL A 218 18.65 -21.97 20.30
N PHE A 219 17.55 -22.18 19.59
CA PHE A 219 16.79 -21.10 18.95
C PHE A 219 16.25 -20.08 19.98
N VAL A 220 15.71 -20.54 21.11
CA VAL A 220 15.21 -19.67 22.19
C VAL A 220 16.35 -18.88 22.83
N ILE A 221 17.52 -19.49 23.04
CA ILE A 221 18.72 -18.79 23.54
C ILE A 221 19.16 -17.71 22.54
N LEU A 222 19.28 -18.06 21.26
CA LEU A 222 19.66 -17.09 20.22
C LEU A 222 18.66 -15.94 20.13
N ARG A 223 17.35 -16.24 20.26
CA ARG A 223 16.29 -15.23 20.29
C ARG A 223 16.37 -14.34 21.52
N PHE A 224 16.66 -14.90 22.69
CA PHE A 224 16.86 -14.14 23.93
C PHE A 224 18.03 -13.16 23.80
N LEU A 225 19.17 -13.62 23.27
CA LEU A 225 20.34 -12.78 23.03
C LEU A 225 20.07 -11.69 22.00
N ASP A 226 19.31 -12.01 20.94
CA ASP A 226 18.88 -11.06 19.90
C ASP A 226 18.03 -9.91 20.48
N LEU A 227 17.07 -10.25 21.33
CA LEU A 227 16.18 -9.26 21.97
C LEU A 227 16.93 -8.40 23.00
N ARG A 228 17.84 -8.99 23.77
CA ARG A 228 18.59 -8.30 24.83
C ARG A 228 19.57 -7.26 24.30
N ARG A 229 20.06 -7.43 23.07
CA ARG A 229 21.02 -6.50 22.44
C ARG A 229 20.38 -5.29 21.75
N ARG A 230 19.04 -5.21 21.71
CA ARG A 230 18.36 -4.10 21.03
C ARG A 230 18.48 -2.81 21.84
N THR A 231 18.83 -1.74 21.15
CA THR A 231 18.95 -0.41 21.74
C THR A 231 18.26 0.61 20.84
N TYR A 232 17.40 1.43 21.43
CA TYR A 232 16.66 2.49 20.75
C TYR A 232 17.14 3.83 21.31
N ARG A 233 17.68 4.69 20.45
CA ARG A 233 18.21 6.01 20.82
C ARG A 233 17.48 7.10 20.04
N VAL A 234 16.98 8.09 20.75
CA VAL A 234 16.29 9.25 20.20
C VAL A 234 17.17 10.47 20.45
N TYR A 235 17.72 11.04 19.38
CA TYR A 235 18.47 12.29 19.40
C TYR A 235 17.57 13.45 18.99
N ASN A 236 17.97 14.68 19.29
CA ASN A 236 17.27 15.91 18.88
C ASN A 236 17.06 16.05 17.36
N ASP A 237 17.79 15.28 16.55
CA ASP A 237 17.76 15.33 15.09
C ASP A 237 17.51 13.96 14.40
N VAL A 238 17.63 12.84 15.11
CA VAL A 238 17.52 11.52 14.46
C VAL A 238 17.11 10.43 15.45
N VAL A 239 16.31 9.49 14.98
CA VAL A 239 16.04 8.24 15.71
C VAL A 239 16.96 7.15 15.17
N VAL A 240 17.73 6.53 16.05
CA VAL A 240 18.66 5.46 15.73
C VAL A 240 18.24 4.21 16.48
N TYR A 241 18.23 3.08 15.78
CA TYR A 241 18.01 1.79 16.42
C TYR A 241 19.03 0.76 15.98
N GLU A 242 19.50 0.00 16.96
CA GLU A 242 20.45 -1.08 16.81
C GLU A 242 19.77 -2.38 17.25
N GLU A 243 19.76 -3.38 16.37
CA GLU A 243 19.15 -4.69 16.63
C GLU A 243 20.11 -5.80 16.24
N GLY A 244 19.91 -6.99 16.82
CA GLY A 244 20.60 -8.19 16.34
C GLY A 244 21.67 -8.75 17.27
N PHE A 245 21.75 -10.07 17.39
CA PHE A 245 22.88 -10.76 18.01
C PHE A 245 23.91 -11.26 16.97
N LEU A 246 23.51 -12.20 16.12
CA LEU A 246 24.35 -12.72 15.04
C LEU A 246 24.35 -11.71 13.89
N THR A 247 23.19 -11.42 13.32
CA THR A 247 23.07 -10.41 12.26
C THR A 247 22.85 -9.06 12.91
N ARG A 248 23.85 -8.15 12.85
CA ARG A 248 23.69 -6.79 13.39
C ARG A 248 22.92 -5.92 12.40
N HIS A 249 22.07 -5.06 12.93
CA HIS A 249 21.24 -4.15 12.18
C HIS A 249 21.37 -2.77 12.79
N ASN A 250 21.87 -1.80 12.02
CA ASN A 250 21.96 -0.41 12.44
C ASN A 250 21.10 0.42 11.51
N ALA A 251 20.28 1.31 12.05
CA ALA A 251 19.39 2.10 11.23
C ALA A 251 19.21 3.51 11.79
N PHE A 252 18.98 4.47 10.90
CA PHE A 252 18.65 5.84 11.26
C PHE A 252 17.40 6.33 10.51
N ILE A 253 16.63 7.18 11.19
CA ILE A 253 15.43 7.82 10.68
C ILE A 253 15.54 9.31 11.01
N PRO A 254 15.73 10.20 10.01
CA PRO A 254 15.71 11.65 10.23
C PRO A 254 14.36 12.08 10.81
N TYR A 255 14.32 13.07 11.71
CA TYR A 255 13.04 13.50 12.31
C TYR A 255 12.07 14.06 11.27
N GLU A 256 12.58 14.63 10.18
CA GLU A 256 11.78 15.24 9.11
C GLU A 256 10.86 14.19 8.47
N ASN A 257 11.29 12.94 8.50
CA ASN A 257 10.56 11.81 7.94
C ASN A 257 9.65 11.12 8.96
N ILE A 258 9.67 11.51 10.23
CA ILE A 258 8.81 10.91 11.25
C ILE A 258 7.40 11.51 11.12
N ALA A 259 6.44 10.64 10.81
CA ALA A 259 5.07 11.03 10.63
C ALA A 259 4.33 11.12 11.97
N ASP A 260 4.38 10.05 12.75
CA ASP A 260 3.67 9.93 14.03
C ASP A 260 4.32 8.83 14.87
N ALA A 261 4.18 8.93 16.19
CA ALA A 261 4.48 7.89 17.15
C ALA A 261 3.18 7.47 17.85
N SER A 262 2.78 6.22 17.63
CA SER A 262 1.64 5.63 18.35
C SER A 262 2.11 4.66 19.40
N THR A 263 1.49 4.71 20.58
CA THR A 263 1.72 3.72 21.63
C THR A 263 0.60 2.71 21.65
N LYS A 264 0.99 1.43 21.77
CA LYS A 264 0.07 0.32 21.95
C LYS A 264 0.46 -0.46 23.19
N ARG A 265 -0.53 -0.85 23.98
CA ARG A 265 -0.35 -1.72 25.14
C ARG A 265 -1.39 -2.80 25.12
N SER A 266 -1.00 -4.08 25.01
CA SER A 266 -1.96 -5.20 25.14
C SER A 266 -2.29 -5.48 26.61
N PHE A 267 -3.26 -6.37 26.87
CA PHE A 267 -3.63 -6.77 28.22
C PHE A 267 -2.45 -7.29 29.05
N PHE A 268 -1.63 -8.16 28.47
CA PHE A 268 -0.42 -8.67 29.13
C PHE A 268 0.64 -7.58 29.32
N ASP A 269 0.78 -6.67 28.36
CA ASP A 269 1.66 -5.51 28.51
C ASP A 269 1.15 -4.55 29.60
N GLN A 270 -0.18 -4.50 29.80
CA GLN A 270 -0.79 -3.77 30.89
C GLN A 270 -0.43 -4.37 32.25
N LEU A 271 -0.57 -5.68 32.38
CA LEU A 271 -0.20 -6.40 33.60
C LEU A 271 1.31 -6.28 33.92
N LEU A 272 2.17 -6.32 32.90
CA LEU A 272 3.62 -6.35 33.06
C LEU A 272 4.31 -4.98 33.03
N GLY A 273 3.56 -3.87 32.89
CA GLY A 273 4.18 -2.53 32.81
C GLY A 273 4.90 -2.24 31.49
N LEU A 274 4.55 -2.94 30.40
CA LEU A 274 5.23 -2.85 29.11
C LEU A 274 4.47 -1.98 28.09
N PHE A 275 5.18 -1.47 27.09
CA PHE A 275 4.66 -0.65 26.01
C PHE A 275 5.28 -1.05 24.67
N ASP A 276 4.47 -1.02 23.61
CA ASP A 276 4.96 -1.06 22.23
C ASP A 276 4.83 0.35 21.63
N VAL A 277 5.94 0.88 21.10
CA VAL A 277 5.96 2.16 20.37
C VAL A 277 6.04 1.86 18.88
N GLN A 278 5.15 2.45 18.09
CA GLN A 278 5.10 2.29 16.64
C GLN A 278 5.35 3.64 15.99
N ILE A 279 6.45 3.74 15.26
CA ILE A 279 6.82 4.92 14.49
C ILE A 279 6.33 4.73 13.06
N SER A 280 5.53 5.68 12.59
CA SER A 280 5.14 5.80 11.19
C SER A 280 6.09 6.80 10.52
N CYS A 281 6.67 6.44 9.38
CA CYS A 281 7.49 7.38 8.59
C CYS A 281 6.72 7.86 7.35
N GLN A 282 6.93 9.11 6.96
CA GLN A 282 6.22 9.77 5.87
C GLN A 282 6.33 8.97 4.56
N GLY A 283 5.19 8.65 3.95
CA GLY A 283 5.13 7.92 2.68
C GLY A 283 5.63 6.46 2.73
N SER A 284 6.23 5.98 3.82
CA SER A 284 6.60 4.58 3.97
C SER A 284 5.39 3.77 4.43
N SER A 285 5.14 2.61 3.84
CA SER A 285 4.02 1.74 4.26
C SER A 285 4.40 0.80 5.41
N SER A 286 5.60 0.96 5.99
CA SER A 286 6.12 0.10 7.04
C SER A 286 6.22 0.87 8.35
N GLU A 287 5.30 0.61 9.26
CA GLU A 287 5.42 1.01 10.66
C GLU A 287 6.62 0.29 11.30
N ILE A 288 7.53 1.06 11.91
CA ILE A 288 8.65 0.53 12.68
C ILE A 288 8.16 0.32 14.11
N LYS A 289 8.27 -0.91 14.62
CA LYS A 289 7.68 -1.31 15.91
C LYS A 289 8.77 -1.63 16.92
N PHE A 290 8.89 -0.78 17.93
CA PHE A 290 9.71 -1.02 19.10
C PHE A 290 8.84 -1.71 20.15
N ARG A 291 9.19 -2.96 20.50
CA ARG A 291 8.34 -3.82 21.33
C ARG A 291 8.85 -3.95 22.75
N ARG A 292 7.94 -4.12 23.70
CA ARG A 292 8.20 -4.48 25.10
C ARG A 292 9.15 -3.53 25.83
N LEU A 293 8.89 -2.24 25.70
CA LEU A 293 9.63 -1.18 26.38
C LEU A 293 9.06 -0.94 27.78
N ARG A 294 9.90 -0.55 28.74
CA ARG A 294 9.44 -0.23 30.10
C ARG A 294 8.92 1.20 30.16
N ASN A 295 9.63 2.15 29.55
CA ASN A 295 9.28 3.56 29.53
C ASN A 295 8.82 4.03 28.13
N GLY A 296 7.96 3.25 27.46
CA GLY A 296 7.52 3.56 26.09
C GLY A 296 6.77 4.90 25.97
N ALA A 297 6.09 5.36 27.03
CA ALA A 297 5.46 6.68 27.04
C ALA A 297 6.48 7.83 26.98
N ALA A 298 7.61 7.71 27.68
CA ALA A 298 8.70 8.70 27.62
C ALA A 298 9.37 8.69 26.24
N LEU A 299 9.59 7.50 25.67
CA LEU A 299 10.12 7.37 24.31
C LEU A 299 9.18 8.01 23.27
N SER A 300 7.88 7.77 23.37
CA SER A 300 6.87 8.40 22.50
C SER A 300 6.90 9.91 22.66
N ALA A 301 6.89 10.43 23.89
CA ALA A 301 6.93 11.86 24.16
C ALA A 301 8.22 12.53 23.63
N ALA A 302 9.36 11.84 23.71
CA ALA A 302 10.61 12.32 23.12
C ALA A 302 10.50 12.40 21.58
N ILE A 303 9.89 11.41 20.93
CA ILE A 303 9.65 11.42 19.48
C ILE A 303 8.64 12.51 19.11
N ASP A 304 7.57 12.69 19.89
CA ASP A 304 6.58 13.74 19.66
C ASP A 304 7.23 15.13 19.77
N HIS A 305 8.13 15.31 20.74
CA HIS A 305 8.93 16.52 20.87
C HIS A 305 9.82 16.77 19.64
N LEU A 306 10.43 15.72 19.05
CA LEU A 306 11.16 15.84 17.79
C LEU A 306 10.27 16.30 16.65
N VAL A 307 9.08 15.73 16.53
CA VAL A 307 8.11 16.11 15.48
C VAL A 307 7.69 17.58 15.65
N VAL A 308 7.64 18.10 16.88
CA VAL A 308 7.39 19.52 17.15
C VAL A 308 8.58 20.40 16.77
N LEU A 309 9.79 20.04 17.20
CA LEU A 309 11.03 20.77 16.85
C LEU A 309 11.23 20.84 15.33
N ALA A 310 10.92 19.75 14.63
CA ALA A 310 10.95 19.68 13.18
C ALA A 310 10.16 20.80 12.51
N ARG A 311 8.96 21.06 13.04
CA ARG A 311 8.03 22.07 12.50
C ARG A 311 8.51 23.47 12.75
N GLN A 312 9.09 23.72 13.91
CA GLN A 312 9.63 25.02 14.28
C GLN A 312 10.81 25.41 13.38
N LYS A 313 11.68 24.43 13.04
CA LYS A 313 12.75 24.64 12.05
C LYS A 313 12.24 24.80 10.61
N GLN A 314 11.10 24.21 10.27
CA GLN A 314 10.52 24.27 8.91
C GLN A 314 9.77 25.57 8.58
N LYS A 315 9.53 26.50 9.53
CA LYS A 315 8.83 27.77 9.27
C LYS A 315 9.38 28.86 10.22
N PRO A 316 9.95 30.02 9.80
CA PRO A 316 10.00 30.64 8.46
C PRO A 316 11.41 31.11 8.03
N GLU A 317 11.86 30.70 6.85
CA GLU A 317 12.59 31.60 5.95
C GLU A 317 12.37 31.08 4.54
N ALA A 318 12.11 32.01 3.64
CA ALA A 318 12.00 31.72 2.22
C ALA A 318 13.23 30.92 1.80
N ARG A 319 13.06 29.62 1.51
CA ARG A 319 13.89 28.95 0.52
C ARG A 319 13.49 29.57 -0.80
N SER A 320 14.03 30.77 -1.01
CA SER A 320 14.23 31.37 -2.31
C SER A 320 14.57 30.22 -3.23
N LYS A 321 13.77 30.12 -4.28
CA LYS A 321 14.09 29.36 -5.47
C LYS A 321 15.43 29.89 -5.99
N ALA A 322 16.55 29.46 -5.41
CA ALA A 322 17.79 29.33 -6.14
C ALA A 322 17.65 28.06 -6.99
N VAL A 323 16.68 28.12 -7.91
CA VAL A 323 16.81 27.45 -9.19
C VAL A 323 17.91 28.25 -9.86
N ASP A 324 18.97 27.58 -10.33
CA ASP A 324 19.92 28.22 -11.23
C ASP A 324 19.13 29.02 -12.28
N PRO A 325 19.42 30.30 -12.53
CA PRO A 325 18.68 31.10 -13.52
C PRO A 325 18.65 30.44 -14.91
N ALA A 326 19.59 29.53 -15.19
CA ALA A 326 19.65 28.72 -16.40
C ALA A 326 18.67 27.52 -16.44
N MET A 327 18.13 27.06 -15.31
CA MET A 327 17.10 25.99 -15.23
C MET A 327 15.68 26.51 -14.98
N ALA A 328 15.51 27.82 -14.72
CA ALA A 328 14.23 28.48 -14.51
C ALA A 328 13.50 28.86 -15.82
N SER A 329 13.88 28.30 -16.97
CA SER A 329 13.29 28.61 -18.27
C SER A 329 12.01 27.81 -18.59
N ASN A 330 11.53 26.95 -17.69
CA ASN A 330 10.27 26.25 -17.88
C ASN A 330 9.12 27.09 -17.28
N ASP A 331 8.56 27.94 -18.14
CA ASP A 331 7.36 28.77 -17.97
C ASP A 331 6.09 27.90 -17.78
N ARG A 332 6.08 27.05 -16.76
CA ARG A 332 4.96 26.15 -16.46
C ARG A 332 4.05 26.81 -15.43
N PRO A 333 2.74 26.91 -15.71
CA PRO A 333 1.78 27.32 -14.68
C PRO A 333 1.86 26.30 -13.54
N ARG A 334 2.19 26.78 -12.34
CA ARG A 334 2.10 26.00 -11.10
C ARG A 334 1.07 26.68 -10.21
N ARG A 335 0.06 25.92 -9.80
CA ARG A 335 -0.92 26.41 -8.84
C ARG A 335 -0.25 26.75 -7.51
N VAL A 336 -0.39 28.00 -7.08
CA VAL A 336 0.02 28.44 -5.74
C VAL A 336 -1.12 28.13 -4.80
N GLU A 337 -0.91 27.23 -3.84
CA GLU A 337 -1.89 26.97 -2.79
C GLU A 337 -1.71 27.95 -1.61
N PRO A 338 -2.80 28.41 -1.00
CA PRO A 338 -2.72 29.23 0.19
C PRO A 338 -2.05 28.43 1.31
N ALA A 339 -1.10 29.07 2.01
CA ALA A 339 -0.47 28.48 3.18
C ALA A 339 -1.54 28.17 4.25
N PRO A 340 -1.41 27.09 5.03
CA PRO A 340 -2.30 26.85 6.15
C PRO A 340 -2.28 28.07 7.09
N THR A 341 -3.46 28.63 7.33
CA THR A 341 -3.65 29.87 8.10
C THR A 341 -3.21 29.68 9.56
N PRO A 342 -2.65 30.74 10.19
CA PRO A 342 -2.18 30.68 11.57
C PRO A 342 -3.31 30.46 12.60
N VAL A 343 -2.90 29.91 13.74
CA VAL A 343 -3.62 29.25 14.84
C VAL A 343 -4.68 30.11 15.58
N GLY A 344 -4.96 31.34 15.14
CA GLY A 344 -5.79 32.32 15.86
C GLY A 344 -7.27 31.93 16.07
N GLU A 345 -7.80 30.99 15.29
CA GLU A 345 -9.16 30.42 15.44
C GLU A 345 -9.11 28.89 15.56
N ALA A 346 -8.09 28.38 16.25
CA ALA A 346 -7.95 26.94 16.40
C ALA A 346 -9.07 26.38 17.29
N VAL A 347 -9.92 25.52 16.72
CA VAL A 347 -10.79 24.65 17.52
C VAL A 347 -9.89 23.81 18.41
N VAL A 348 -10.05 23.95 19.72
CA VAL A 348 -9.41 23.10 20.72
C VAL A 348 -10.52 22.55 21.58
N GLY A 349 -10.55 21.23 21.75
CA GLY A 349 -11.62 20.60 22.50
C GLY A 349 -11.46 19.10 22.61
N GLU A 350 -12.07 18.55 23.66
CA GLU A 350 -12.21 17.11 23.83
C GLU A 350 -13.64 16.69 23.45
N PHE A 351 -13.72 15.60 22.71
CA PHE A 351 -14.98 15.06 22.23
C PHE A 351 -15.12 13.60 22.61
N ARG A 352 -16.36 13.15 22.77
CA ARG A 352 -16.70 11.76 23.08
C ARG A 352 -17.78 11.26 22.12
N MET A 353 -17.93 9.94 22.06
CA MET A 353 -19.04 9.33 21.34
C MET A 353 -20.36 9.72 22.02
N HIS A 354 -21.39 10.01 21.25
CA HIS A 354 -22.72 10.24 21.78
C HIS A 354 -23.37 8.92 22.22
N ALA A 355 -23.83 8.85 23.47
CA ALA A 355 -24.37 7.64 24.08
C ALA A 355 -25.60 7.10 23.34
N GLY A 356 -26.62 7.94 23.13
CA GLY A 356 -27.87 7.55 22.47
C GLY A 356 -27.64 6.97 21.07
N ARG A 357 -26.95 7.71 20.20
CA ARG A 357 -26.54 7.25 18.87
C ARG A 357 -25.75 5.93 18.86
N THR A 358 -24.94 5.66 19.88
CA THR A 358 -24.08 4.46 19.93
C THR A 358 -24.87 3.23 20.39
N LEU A 359 -25.79 3.39 21.34
CA LEU A 359 -26.50 2.28 21.98
C LEU A 359 -27.88 2.00 21.38
N VAL A 360 -28.66 3.03 21.03
CA VAL A 360 -30.04 2.87 20.55
C VAL A 360 -30.16 2.02 19.27
N PRO A 361 -29.31 2.18 18.25
CA PRO A 361 -29.39 1.34 17.05
C PRO A 361 -29.16 -0.16 17.34
N LEU A 362 -28.47 -0.49 18.44
CA LEU A 362 -28.25 -1.88 18.82
C LEU A 362 -29.54 -2.54 19.31
N LEU A 363 -30.56 -1.80 19.76
CA LEU A 363 -31.85 -2.36 20.15
C LEU A 363 -32.54 -3.12 18.99
N LEU A 364 -32.24 -2.78 17.74
CA LEU A 364 -32.72 -3.55 16.58
C LEU A 364 -32.19 -4.99 16.52
N LEU A 365 -31.12 -5.29 17.26
CA LEU A 365 -30.54 -6.63 17.34
C LEU A 365 -31.15 -7.49 18.46
N ILE A 366 -32.09 -6.98 19.26
CA ILE A 366 -32.74 -7.73 20.35
C ILE A 366 -33.23 -9.14 19.94
N PRO A 367 -33.83 -9.35 18.74
CA PRO A 367 -34.22 -10.68 18.29
C PRO A 367 -33.05 -11.69 18.21
N LEU A 368 -31.82 -11.20 18.14
CA LEU A 368 -30.57 -11.96 18.12
C LEU A 368 -29.83 -11.80 19.45
N VAL A 369 -30.46 -12.22 20.56
CA VAL A 369 -30.00 -12.01 21.94
C VAL A 369 -28.49 -12.19 22.16
N PRO A 370 -27.81 -13.30 21.77
CA PRO A 370 -26.38 -13.43 22.04
C PRO A 370 -25.53 -12.40 21.27
N ILE A 371 -25.92 -12.06 20.04
CA ILE A 371 -25.26 -11.04 19.22
C ILE A 371 -25.52 -9.65 19.82
N TRP A 372 -26.75 -9.40 20.27
CA TRP A 372 -27.14 -8.16 20.93
C TRP A 372 -26.36 -7.91 22.21
N ILE A 373 -26.27 -8.89 23.12
CA ILE A 373 -25.52 -8.76 24.38
C ILE A 373 -24.05 -8.44 24.07
N ALA A 374 -23.42 -9.20 23.16
CA ALA A 374 -22.04 -8.96 22.77
C ALA A 374 -21.84 -7.55 22.17
N ALA A 375 -22.74 -7.13 21.28
CA ALA A 375 -22.68 -5.81 20.65
C ALA A 375 -22.94 -4.66 21.65
N MET A 376 -23.86 -4.84 22.60
CA MET A 376 -24.17 -3.89 23.66
C MET A 376 -22.99 -3.71 24.61
N ILE A 377 -22.41 -4.81 25.10
CA ILE A 377 -21.21 -4.77 25.95
C ILE A 377 -20.09 -4.05 25.19
N GLN A 378 -19.85 -4.41 23.92
CA GLN A 378 -18.84 -3.74 23.10
C GLN A 378 -19.15 -2.24 22.89
N GLY A 379 -20.41 -1.87 22.69
CA GLY A 379 -20.87 -0.48 22.53
C GLY A 379 -20.63 0.35 23.78
N VAL A 380 -20.99 -0.17 24.96
CA VAL A 380 -20.75 0.48 26.27
C VAL A 380 -19.26 0.63 26.53
N ILE A 381 -18.47 -0.41 26.28
CA ILE A 381 -17.01 -0.36 26.40
C ILE A 381 -16.45 0.77 25.51
N ARG A 382 -16.85 0.83 24.24
CA ARG A 382 -16.39 1.88 23.32
C ARG A 382 -16.78 3.27 23.80
N LEU A 383 -18.00 3.45 24.30
CA LEU A 383 -18.51 4.72 24.79
C LEU A 383 -17.69 5.25 25.98
N LEU A 384 -17.36 4.39 26.93
CA LEU A 384 -16.61 4.77 28.14
C LEU A 384 -15.10 4.91 27.88
N SER A 385 -14.58 4.18 26.91
CA SER A 385 -13.13 3.98 26.75
C SER A 385 -12.51 4.77 25.60
N THR A 386 -13.32 5.46 24.79
CA THR A 386 -12.85 6.23 23.62
C THR A 386 -12.96 7.72 23.85
N GLN A 387 -11.87 8.44 23.59
CA GLN A 387 -11.79 9.89 23.70
C GLN A 387 -11.12 10.46 22.45
N TYR A 388 -11.66 11.58 21.97
CA TYR A 388 -11.14 12.33 20.84
C TYR A 388 -10.67 13.69 21.33
N SER A 389 -9.58 14.21 20.78
CA SER A 389 -9.11 15.56 21.10
C SER A 389 -8.63 16.27 19.86
N VAL A 390 -9.01 17.53 19.73
CA VAL A 390 -8.53 18.47 18.73
C VAL A 390 -7.59 19.42 19.45
N ARG A 391 -6.32 19.45 19.01
CA ARG A 391 -5.25 20.26 19.57
C ARG A 391 -4.82 21.31 18.54
N PRO A 392 -4.09 22.37 18.94
CA PRO A 392 -3.65 23.41 18.01
C PRO A 392 -2.86 22.91 16.78
N GLY A 393 -2.12 21.80 16.91
CA GLY A 393 -1.27 21.26 15.84
C GLY A 393 -1.60 19.84 15.38
N SER A 394 -2.60 19.19 15.99
CA SER A 394 -2.88 17.76 15.79
C SER A 394 -4.29 17.33 16.22
N LEU A 395 -4.70 16.16 15.73
CA LEU A 395 -5.93 15.45 16.07
C LEU A 395 -5.56 14.13 16.71
N ARG A 396 -6.13 13.81 17.87
CA ARG A 396 -5.80 12.58 18.60
C ARG A 396 -7.04 11.73 18.87
N HIS A 397 -6.88 10.43 18.71
CA HIS A 397 -7.86 9.40 19.04
C HIS A 397 -7.23 8.41 20.03
N SER A 398 -7.79 8.35 21.25
CA SER A 398 -7.34 7.50 22.33
C SER A 398 -8.43 6.51 22.71
N TYR A 399 -8.10 5.22 22.70
CA TYR A 399 -8.93 4.12 23.19
C TYR A 399 -8.22 3.42 24.36
N ARG A 400 -8.89 3.27 25.50
CA ARG A 400 -8.32 2.74 26.75
C ARG A 400 -9.21 1.66 27.38
N PHE A 401 -9.18 0.44 26.86
CA PHE A 401 -9.87 -0.69 27.49
C PHE A 401 -9.21 -2.03 27.17
N LEU A 402 -8.64 -2.68 28.19
CA LEU A 402 -7.76 -3.88 28.14
C LEU A 402 -6.52 -3.73 27.25
N THR A 403 -6.66 -3.02 26.13
CA THR A 403 -5.63 -2.55 25.24
C THR A 403 -5.72 -1.03 25.16
N VAL A 404 -4.58 -0.36 25.29
CA VAL A 404 -4.47 1.08 25.02
C VAL A 404 -4.01 1.26 23.59
N VAL A 405 -4.73 2.07 22.83
CA VAL A 405 -4.38 2.47 21.47
C VAL A 405 -4.49 3.98 21.39
N ASP A 406 -3.39 4.63 21.07
CA ASP A 406 -3.33 6.07 20.91
C ASP A 406 -2.81 6.42 19.52
N ARG A 407 -3.47 7.35 18.82
CA ARG A 407 -3.11 7.77 17.46
C ARG A 407 -3.25 9.27 17.32
N GLU A 408 -2.28 9.92 16.69
CA GLU A 408 -2.24 11.37 16.58
C GLU A 408 -1.86 11.82 15.17
N PHE A 409 -2.78 12.47 14.47
CA PHE A 409 -2.52 13.01 13.13
C PHE A 409 -2.25 14.48 13.19
N THR A 410 -1.19 14.91 12.52
CA THR A 410 -0.89 16.32 12.36
C THR A 410 -1.58 16.89 11.12
N TYR A 411 -1.98 18.16 11.16
CA TYR A 411 -2.83 18.74 10.11
C TYR A 411 -2.20 18.80 8.71
N ASP A 412 -0.89 18.98 8.63
CA ASP A 412 -0.07 18.94 7.41
C ASP A 412 -0.10 17.58 6.70
N LYS A 413 -0.34 16.50 7.46
CA LYS A 413 -0.38 15.13 6.93
C LYS A 413 -1.78 14.74 6.48
N ILE A 414 -2.80 15.50 6.87
CA ILE A 414 -4.19 15.24 6.49
C ILE A 414 -4.38 15.55 5.00
N THR A 415 -4.73 14.52 4.24
CA THR A 415 -4.90 14.65 2.79
C THR A 415 -6.34 14.68 2.34
N GLY A 416 -7.24 14.15 3.16
CA GLY A 416 -8.67 14.30 2.94
C GLY A 416 -9.47 14.13 4.21
N LEU A 417 -10.66 14.72 4.19
CA LEU A 417 -11.66 14.63 5.24
C LEU A 417 -12.93 13.99 4.66
N VAL A 418 -13.46 12.98 5.33
CA VAL A 418 -14.72 12.35 4.99
C VAL A 418 -15.71 12.51 6.13
N ILE A 419 -16.76 13.27 5.88
CA ILE A 419 -17.86 13.45 6.82
C ILE A 419 -18.93 12.42 6.50
N LYS A 420 -19.34 11.63 7.50
CA LYS A 420 -20.37 10.61 7.36
C LYS A 420 -21.55 10.94 8.25
N GLN A 421 -22.74 10.77 7.68
CA GLN A 421 -23.99 10.96 8.40
C GLN A 421 -25.01 9.91 7.94
N ASN A 422 -25.41 9.03 8.84
CA ASN A 422 -26.47 8.05 8.61
C ASN A 422 -27.81 8.57 9.13
N PRO A 423 -28.94 7.88 8.91
CA PRO A 423 -30.25 8.35 9.39
C PRO A 423 -30.29 8.49 10.92
N TRP A 424 -29.65 7.56 11.64
CA TRP A 424 -29.45 7.66 13.08
C TRP A 424 -28.63 8.88 13.48
N ASP A 425 -27.60 9.24 12.69
CA ASP A 425 -26.80 10.43 12.98
C ASP A 425 -27.62 11.71 12.79
N LYS A 426 -28.52 11.74 11.80
CA LYS A 426 -29.48 12.85 11.65
C LYS A 426 -30.45 12.94 12.82
N LEU A 427 -30.99 11.81 13.27
CA LEU A 427 -31.95 11.76 14.39
C LEU A 427 -31.34 12.29 15.70
N PHE A 428 -30.07 11.94 15.97
CA PHE A 428 -29.37 12.34 17.20
C PHE A 428 -28.51 13.61 17.06
N GLY A 429 -28.55 14.31 15.91
CA GLY A 429 -27.71 15.49 15.68
C GLY A 429 -26.20 15.22 15.71
N THR A 430 -25.79 13.99 15.37
CA THR A 430 -24.38 13.56 15.37
C THR A 430 -23.80 13.49 13.96
N LEU A 431 -22.48 13.39 13.88
CA LEU A 431 -21.74 13.12 12.65
C LEU A 431 -20.49 12.30 12.96
N SER A 432 -19.93 11.64 11.95
CA SER A 432 -18.64 10.97 12.07
C SER A 432 -17.63 11.58 11.11
N LEU A 433 -16.45 11.95 11.61
CA LEU A 433 -15.37 12.55 10.83
C LEU A 433 -14.26 11.53 10.64
N ARG A 434 -13.84 11.31 9.40
CA ARG A 434 -12.75 10.41 9.06
C ARG A 434 -11.66 11.17 8.34
N PHE A 435 -10.46 11.17 8.89
CA PHE A 435 -9.29 11.85 8.35
C PHE A 435 -8.38 10.83 7.65
N TRP A 436 -8.06 11.11 6.38
CA TRP A 436 -7.02 10.42 5.62
C TRP A 436 -5.68 11.11 5.83
N SER A 437 -4.61 10.32 5.98
CA SER A 437 -3.27 10.85 6.22
C SER A 437 -2.22 10.19 5.33
N ILE A 438 -1.24 10.97 4.86
CA ILE A 438 -0.02 10.42 4.25
C ILE A 438 0.77 9.68 5.33
N GLY A 439 1.31 8.51 4.99
CA GLY A 439 2.21 7.75 5.89
C GLY A 439 1.51 6.96 7.00
N SER A 440 0.18 7.01 7.11
CA SER A 440 -0.58 6.13 8.00
C SER A 440 -1.44 5.16 7.19
N GLY A 441 -1.38 3.88 7.51
CA GLY A 441 -2.24 2.86 6.93
C GLY A 441 -3.65 2.80 7.53
N LYS A 442 -3.95 3.54 8.62
CA LYS A 442 -5.29 3.51 9.24
C LYS A 442 -5.82 4.93 9.42
N PRO A 443 -7.05 5.24 8.97
CA PRO A 443 -7.60 6.56 9.18
C PRO A 443 -7.85 6.82 10.67
N LEU A 444 -7.83 8.10 11.02
CA LEU A 444 -8.27 8.59 12.32
C LEU A 444 -9.76 8.93 12.18
N GLU A 445 -10.62 8.34 13.01
CA GLU A 445 -12.07 8.46 12.89
C GLU A 445 -12.69 8.90 14.22
N PHE A 446 -13.33 10.07 14.21
CA PHE A 446 -14.20 10.55 15.29
C PHE A 446 -15.61 10.02 15.01
N THR A 447 -16.07 9.04 15.79
CA THR A 447 -17.38 8.41 15.56
C THR A 447 -18.46 9.03 16.41
N HIS A 448 -19.60 9.35 15.79
CA HIS A 448 -20.82 9.80 16.46
C HIS A 448 -20.61 10.98 17.42
N VAL A 449 -19.84 11.98 17.01
CA VAL A 449 -19.65 13.21 17.78
C VAL A 449 -20.82 14.16 17.52
N HIS A 450 -21.21 14.94 18.52
CA HIS A 450 -22.31 15.90 18.40
C HIS A 450 -21.94 17.04 17.45
N ALA A 451 -22.78 17.31 16.46
CA ALA A 451 -22.47 18.26 15.39
C ALA A 451 -22.31 19.69 15.91
N SER A 452 -23.07 20.11 16.93
CA SER A 452 -22.98 21.48 17.48
C SER A 452 -21.71 21.73 18.30
N GLN A 453 -21.03 20.68 18.76
CA GLN A 453 -19.80 20.84 19.56
C GLN A 453 -18.58 21.10 18.67
N ILE A 454 -18.64 20.70 17.39
CA ILE A 454 -17.54 20.85 16.44
C ILE A 454 -17.84 22.01 15.51
N ASN A 455 -17.03 23.06 15.55
CA ASN A 455 -16.99 24.06 14.48
C ASN A 455 -16.28 23.45 13.26
N LEU A 456 -17.07 22.82 12.39
CA LEU A 456 -16.57 22.10 11.22
C LEU A 456 -15.80 23.00 10.23
N PRO A 457 -16.27 24.22 9.86
CA PRO A 457 -15.50 25.13 9.02
C PRO A 457 -14.11 25.45 9.60
N ALA A 458 -14.03 25.75 10.90
CA ALA A 458 -12.76 26.04 11.55
C ALA A 458 -11.83 24.81 11.57
N LEU A 459 -12.37 23.62 11.83
CA LEU A 459 -11.60 22.37 11.78
C LEU A 459 -11.08 22.06 10.36
N MET A 460 -11.89 22.33 9.33
CA MET A 460 -11.47 22.20 7.93
C MET A 460 -10.34 23.16 7.61
N ARG A 461 -10.44 24.43 8.05
CA ARG A 461 -9.38 25.44 7.91
C ARG A 461 -8.09 25.03 8.65
N GLN A 462 -8.17 24.43 9.84
CA GLN A 462 -7.00 23.88 10.54
C GLN A 462 -6.36 22.72 9.77
N ALA A 463 -7.18 21.82 9.21
CA ALA A 463 -6.72 20.78 8.27
C ALA A 463 -6.34 21.35 6.89
N GLY A 464 -6.28 22.68 6.76
CA GLY A 464 -5.98 23.54 5.61
C GLY A 464 -6.84 23.30 4.38
N ILE A 465 -8.02 22.73 4.55
CA ILE A 465 -9.09 22.77 3.55
C ILE A 465 -9.78 24.12 3.73
N PRO A 466 -9.57 25.10 2.83
CA PRO A 466 -10.17 26.42 2.98
C PRO A 466 -11.69 26.37 2.76
N GLU A 467 -12.35 27.48 3.06
CA GLU A 467 -13.80 27.58 2.95
C GLU A 467 -14.28 27.34 1.51
N ALA A 468 -15.52 26.88 1.40
CA ALA A 468 -16.15 26.67 0.11
C ALA A 468 -16.25 28.01 -0.63
N SER A 469 -15.81 28.03 -1.89
CA SER A 469 -16.06 29.17 -2.78
C SER A 469 -17.58 29.38 -2.92
N PRO A 470 -18.04 30.64 -3.02
CA PRO A 470 -19.47 30.96 -3.14
C PRO A 470 -20.08 30.32 -4.40
N ASP A 471 -19.36 30.34 -5.51
CA ASP A 471 -19.80 29.81 -6.80
C ASP A 471 -18.85 28.73 -7.34
N PRO A 472 -18.95 27.48 -6.87
CA PRO A 472 -18.13 26.39 -7.37
C PRO A 472 -18.62 25.88 -8.73
N TYR A 473 -17.70 25.35 -9.54
CA TYR A 473 -18.08 24.51 -10.67
C TYR A 473 -18.75 23.24 -10.16
N GLN A 474 -20.05 23.08 -10.42
CA GLN A 474 -20.84 21.95 -9.94
C GLN A 474 -21.25 21.03 -11.08
N VAL A 475 -20.93 19.74 -10.94
CA VAL A 475 -21.39 18.68 -11.82
C VAL A 475 -22.40 17.81 -11.10
N THR A 476 -23.56 17.64 -11.73
CA THR A 476 -24.59 16.70 -11.30
C THR A 476 -24.59 15.45 -12.19
N ALA A 477 -25.09 14.34 -11.64
CA ALA A 477 -25.19 13.09 -12.39
C ALA A 477 -26.33 13.15 -13.41
N ALA A 478 -26.03 12.85 -14.67
CA ALA A 478 -26.99 12.62 -15.74
C ALA A 478 -27.42 11.15 -15.74
N PHE A 479 -28.39 10.80 -14.89
CA PHE A 479 -28.87 9.43 -14.74
C PHE A 479 -30.06 9.14 -15.67
N GLY A 480 -29.98 8.05 -16.43
CA GLY A 480 -31.07 7.54 -17.27
C GLY A 480 -31.02 6.01 -17.39
N ILE A 481 -32.15 5.39 -17.74
CA ILE A 481 -32.25 3.92 -17.82
C ILE A 481 -31.33 3.33 -18.89
N SER A 482 -31.20 4.00 -20.04
CA SER A 482 -30.31 3.60 -21.14
C SER A 482 -28.84 3.66 -20.71
N THR A 483 -28.44 4.75 -20.06
CA THR A 483 -27.08 4.94 -19.52
C THR A 483 -26.79 3.95 -18.40
N TRP A 484 -27.79 3.63 -17.55
CA TRP A 484 -27.66 2.61 -16.51
C TRP A 484 -27.43 1.21 -17.09
N LEU A 485 -28.21 0.81 -18.10
CA LEU A 485 -28.02 -0.47 -18.81
C LEU A 485 -26.63 -0.54 -19.46
N ARG A 486 -26.21 0.53 -20.15
CA ARG A 486 -24.86 0.63 -20.77
C ARG A 486 -23.74 0.49 -19.74
N SER A 487 -23.89 1.09 -18.55
CA SER A 487 -22.90 0.99 -17.46
C SER A 487 -22.79 -0.41 -16.83
N HIS A 488 -23.82 -1.25 -17.01
CA HIS A 488 -23.89 -2.60 -16.46
C HIS A 488 -23.72 -3.71 -17.52
N LEU A 489 -23.30 -3.38 -18.75
CA LEU A 489 -23.06 -4.33 -19.84
C LEU A 489 -22.17 -5.54 -19.42
N LYS A 490 -21.25 -5.32 -18.48
CA LYS A 490 -20.38 -6.37 -17.92
C LYS A 490 -21.12 -7.47 -17.15
N LEU A 491 -22.38 -7.25 -16.75
CA LEU A 491 -23.21 -8.22 -16.05
C LEU A 491 -23.99 -9.15 -17.00
N ILE A 492 -24.18 -8.76 -18.27
CA ILE A 492 -24.99 -9.52 -19.24
C ILE A 492 -24.52 -10.98 -19.40
N PRO A 493 -23.22 -11.28 -19.56
CA PRO A 493 -22.78 -12.68 -19.70
C PRO A 493 -23.14 -13.55 -18.50
N TRP A 494 -23.07 -12.99 -17.28
CA TRP A 494 -23.44 -13.71 -16.05
C TRP A 494 -24.94 -13.93 -15.93
N LEU A 495 -25.73 -12.94 -16.34
CA LEU A 495 -27.18 -13.08 -16.40
C LEU A 495 -27.59 -14.15 -17.41
N LEU A 496 -26.97 -14.17 -18.60
CA LEU A 496 -27.23 -15.19 -19.61
C LEU A 496 -26.81 -16.59 -19.14
N LEU A 497 -25.64 -16.71 -18.50
CA LEU A 497 -25.17 -17.98 -17.94
C LEU A 497 -26.11 -18.50 -16.85
N PHE A 498 -26.54 -17.62 -15.93
CA PHE A 498 -27.50 -17.97 -14.87
C PHE A 498 -28.84 -18.39 -15.47
N SER A 499 -29.41 -17.57 -16.35
CA SER A 499 -30.70 -17.88 -16.99
C SER A 499 -30.63 -19.16 -17.82
N GLY A 500 -29.55 -19.39 -18.57
CA GLY A 500 -29.34 -20.62 -19.32
C GLY A 500 -29.22 -21.85 -18.42
N GLY A 501 -28.49 -21.74 -17.30
CA GLY A 501 -28.38 -22.81 -16.31
C GLY A 501 -29.72 -23.12 -15.63
N VAL A 502 -30.52 -22.10 -15.31
CA VAL A 502 -31.87 -22.26 -14.75
C VAL A 502 -32.81 -22.91 -15.75
N VAL A 503 -32.78 -22.50 -17.02
CA VAL A 503 -33.60 -23.13 -18.08
C VAL A 503 -33.20 -24.58 -18.29
N TYR A 504 -31.90 -24.89 -18.33
CA TYR A 504 -31.41 -26.26 -18.43
C TYR A 504 -31.87 -27.12 -17.23
N ALA A 505 -31.74 -26.60 -16.00
CA ALA A 505 -32.23 -27.29 -14.81
C ALA A 505 -33.75 -27.47 -14.81
N ALA A 506 -34.50 -26.51 -15.34
CA ALA A 506 -35.96 -26.60 -15.46
C ALA A 506 -36.40 -27.65 -16.48
N LEU A 507 -35.61 -27.87 -17.53
CA LEU A 507 -35.87 -28.89 -18.56
C LEU A 507 -35.44 -30.30 -18.12
N GLU A 508 -34.30 -30.45 -17.45
CA GLU A 508 -33.71 -31.75 -17.13
C GLU A 508 -34.06 -32.28 -15.73
N VAL A 509 -34.39 -31.40 -14.78
CA VAL A 509 -34.59 -31.78 -13.38
C VAL A 509 -36.03 -31.57 -12.94
N GLU A 510 -36.51 -30.32 -12.89
CA GLU A 510 -37.86 -30.01 -12.41
C GLU A 510 -38.40 -28.67 -12.98
N PRO A 511 -39.61 -28.62 -13.57
CA PRO A 511 -40.15 -27.39 -14.15
C PRO A 511 -40.30 -26.22 -13.17
N SER A 512 -40.38 -26.47 -11.86
CA SER A 512 -40.47 -25.42 -10.84
C SER A 512 -39.24 -24.49 -10.82
N PHE A 513 -38.10 -24.91 -11.37
CA PHE A 513 -36.92 -24.05 -11.51
C PHE A 513 -37.15 -22.82 -12.39
N TYR A 514 -38.17 -22.78 -13.26
CA TYR A 514 -38.52 -21.59 -14.03
C TYR A 514 -38.78 -20.35 -13.15
N TYR A 515 -39.27 -20.53 -11.92
CA TYR A 515 -39.49 -19.42 -10.99
C TYR A 515 -38.18 -18.69 -10.60
N LEU A 516 -37.02 -19.36 -10.68
CA LEU A 516 -35.72 -18.73 -10.40
C LEU A 516 -35.32 -17.69 -11.46
N LEU A 517 -35.94 -17.67 -12.65
CA LEU A 517 -35.75 -16.60 -13.63
C LEU A 517 -36.29 -15.25 -13.15
N ALA A 518 -37.17 -15.21 -12.15
CA ALA A 518 -37.61 -13.97 -11.53
C ALA A 518 -36.49 -13.27 -10.74
N VAL A 519 -35.52 -14.03 -10.21
CA VAL A 519 -34.41 -13.50 -9.39
C VAL A 519 -33.58 -12.44 -10.15
N PRO A 520 -33.03 -12.71 -11.36
CA PRO A 520 -32.27 -11.71 -12.09
C PRO A 520 -33.09 -10.47 -12.44
N VAL A 521 -34.39 -10.63 -12.75
CA VAL A 521 -35.29 -9.50 -13.03
C VAL A 521 -35.46 -8.62 -11.79
N MET A 522 -35.72 -9.23 -10.62
CA MET A 522 -35.83 -8.52 -9.35
C MET A 522 -34.52 -7.82 -8.96
N LEU A 523 -33.37 -8.47 -9.18
CA LEU A 523 -32.06 -7.86 -8.93
C LEU A 523 -31.78 -6.66 -9.83
N VAL A 524 -32.15 -6.74 -11.11
CA VAL A 524 -32.03 -5.64 -12.07
C VAL A 524 -32.94 -4.47 -11.66
N LEU A 525 -34.21 -4.74 -11.36
CA LEU A 525 -35.18 -3.73 -10.93
C LEU A 525 -34.75 -3.02 -9.63
N PHE A 526 -34.40 -3.81 -8.61
CA PHE A 526 -33.90 -3.29 -7.34
C PHE A 526 -32.59 -2.50 -7.54
N GLY A 527 -31.68 -3.01 -8.36
CA GLY A 527 -30.43 -2.36 -8.72
C GLY A 527 -30.65 -1.00 -9.39
N PHE A 528 -31.63 -0.90 -10.29
CA PHE A 528 -32.02 0.33 -10.97
C PHE A 528 -32.59 1.36 -9.98
N ILE A 529 -33.61 0.99 -9.19
CA ILE A 529 -34.24 1.88 -8.20
C ILE A 529 -33.19 2.41 -7.21
N ARG A 530 -32.35 1.52 -6.69
CA ARG A 530 -31.26 1.90 -5.78
C ARG A 530 -30.28 2.87 -6.45
N SER A 531 -29.93 2.64 -7.72
CA SER A 531 -29.02 3.52 -8.46
C SER A 531 -29.64 4.89 -8.70
N GLN A 532 -30.91 4.95 -9.09
CA GLN A 532 -31.64 6.20 -9.29
C GLN A 532 -31.65 7.05 -8.02
N LEU A 533 -31.92 6.45 -6.86
CA LEU A 533 -31.87 7.12 -5.56
C LEU A 533 -30.45 7.55 -5.15
N TYR A 534 -29.43 6.77 -5.49
CA TYR A 534 -28.03 7.09 -5.18
C TYR A 534 -27.52 8.28 -6.01
N TYR A 535 -27.69 8.22 -7.33
CA TYR A 535 -27.10 9.19 -8.25
C TYR A 535 -27.87 10.51 -8.31
N SER A 536 -29.18 10.51 -8.04
CA SER A 536 -29.96 11.75 -7.87
C SER A 536 -29.46 12.63 -6.71
N ARG A 537 -28.82 12.02 -5.70
CA ARG A 537 -28.24 12.71 -4.54
C ARG A 537 -26.73 12.97 -4.69
N GLN A 538 -26.13 12.53 -5.79
CA GLN A 538 -24.70 12.70 -6.02
C GLN A 538 -24.40 14.11 -6.53
N ARG A 539 -23.41 14.77 -5.93
CA ARG A 539 -22.90 16.08 -6.38
C ARG A 539 -21.38 16.09 -6.35
N LEU A 540 -20.76 16.66 -7.38
CA LEU A 540 -19.32 16.89 -7.43
C LEU A 540 -19.11 18.40 -7.63
N ARG A 541 -18.27 19.01 -6.80
CA ARG A 541 -17.99 20.45 -6.82
C ARG A 541 -16.50 20.71 -6.81
N PHE A 542 -16.06 21.61 -7.68
CA PHE A 542 -14.69 22.11 -7.73
C PHE A 542 -14.70 23.53 -7.16
N HIS A 543 -14.05 23.72 -6.02
CA HIS A 543 -13.84 25.02 -5.39
C HIS A 543 -12.46 25.59 -5.76
N ASP A 544 -12.13 26.78 -5.30
CA ASP A 544 -10.85 27.44 -5.64
C ASP A 544 -9.60 26.72 -5.14
N HIS A 545 -9.70 25.84 -4.15
CA HIS A 545 -8.54 25.15 -3.57
C HIS A 545 -8.80 23.69 -3.15
N HIS A 546 -10.05 23.22 -3.26
CA HIS A 546 -10.39 21.85 -2.89
C HIS A 546 -11.54 21.30 -3.73
N ILE A 547 -11.71 19.99 -3.69
CA ILE A 547 -12.79 19.24 -4.34
C ILE A 547 -13.72 18.73 -3.26
N GLU A 548 -15.03 18.95 -3.46
CA GLU A 548 -16.09 18.36 -2.65
C GLU A 548 -16.85 17.30 -3.48
N ALA A 549 -17.07 16.12 -2.89
CA ALA A 549 -17.98 15.12 -3.47
C ALA A 549 -18.98 14.65 -2.42
N GLU A 550 -20.27 14.73 -2.74
CA GLU A 550 -21.38 14.29 -1.89
C GLU A 550 -22.04 13.04 -2.50
N GLN A 551 -22.18 11.98 -1.70
CA GLN A 551 -22.67 10.68 -2.16
C GLN A 551 -23.42 9.91 -1.07
N GLY A 552 -24.42 9.11 -1.45
CA GLY A 552 -25.09 8.15 -0.57
C GLY A 552 -26.62 8.27 -0.53
N ILE A 553 -27.29 7.18 -0.17
CA ILE A 553 -28.78 7.13 -0.04
C ILE A 553 -29.18 7.40 1.41
N LEU A 554 -28.94 6.42 2.28
CA LEU A 554 -29.23 6.49 3.72
C LEU A 554 -28.03 7.06 4.49
N ALA A 555 -26.84 6.53 4.19
CA ALA A 555 -25.57 6.99 4.72
C ALA A 555 -24.96 8.00 3.76
N GLN A 556 -25.08 9.29 4.07
CA GLN A 556 -24.45 10.37 3.30
C GLN A 556 -22.97 10.46 3.66
N ARG A 557 -22.14 10.65 2.64
CA ARG A 557 -20.69 10.85 2.74
C ARG A 557 -20.32 12.09 1.94
N ARG A 558 -19.62 13.02 2.58
CA ARG A 558 -19.03 14.20 1.94
C ARG A 558 -17.51 14.09 2.02
N TYR A 559 -16.87 14.05 0.87
CA TYR A 559 -15.42 13.96 0.73
C TYR A 559 -14.86 15.34 0.43
N PHE A 560 -13.81 15.73 1.14
CA PHE A 560 -13.06 16.96 0.92
C PHE A 560 -11.60 16.62 0.73
N THR A 561 -11.02 17.07 -0.39
CA THR A 561 -9.58 16.91 -0.67
C THR A 561 -9.04 18.19 -1.29
N ARG A 562 -7.83 18.59 -0.90
CA ARG A 562 -7.11 19.66 -1.59
C ARG A 562 -6.58 19.17 -2.93
N TYR A 563 -6.33 20.11 -3.84
CA TYR A 563 -5.78 19.80 -5.17
C TYR A 563 -4.34 19.29 -5.11
N SER A 564 -3.50 19.83 -4.23
CA SER A 564 -2.13 19.34 -3.96
C SER A 564 -2.09 17.88 -3.55
N ASN A 565 -3.15 17.40 -2.90
CA ASN A 565 -3.27 16.03 -2.44
C ASN A 565 -3.90 15.10 -3.48
N VAL A 566 -4.34 15.60 -4.64
CA VAL A 566 -4.81 14.76 -5.74
C VAL A 566 -3.61 14.25 -6.53
N LYS A 567 -3.47 12.93 -6.58
CA LYS A 567 -2.34 12.26 -7.22
C LYS A 567 -2.59 11.89 -8.67
N ARG A 568 -3.81 11.41 -8.90
CA ARG A 568 -4.19 10.73 -10.13
C ARG A 568 -5.68 10.83 -10.31
N THR A 569 -6.09 11.03 -11.54
CA THR A 569 -7.49 11.03 -11.96
C THR A 569 -7.71 9.82 -12.89
N ARG A 570 -8.89 9.21 -12.79
CA ARG A 570 -9.31 8.16 -13.71
C ARG A 570 -10.71 8.43 -14.19
N VAL A 571 -10.87 8.50 -15.50
CA VAL A 571 -12.13 8.64 -16.19
C VAL A 571 -12.49 7.30 -16.81
N THR A 572 -13.71 6.81 -16.61
CA THR A 572 -14.24 5.66 -17.36
C THR A 572 -15.52 6.08 -18.08
N ARG A 573 -15.46 6.19 -19.40
CA ARG A 573 -16.60 6.47 -20.27
C ARG A 573 -17.41 5.21 -20.54
N TYR A 574 -18.73 5.31 -20.41
CA TYR A 574 -19.66 4.21 -20.68
C TYR A 574 -19.85 3.98 -22.18
N PRO A 575 -20.19 2.74 -22.60
CA PRO A 575 -20.38 2.41 -24.01
C PRO A 575 -21.51 3.25 -24.66
N GLY A 576 -21.27 3.79 -25.85
CA GLY A 576 -22.30 4.43 -26.69
C GLY A 576 -22.85 5.78 -26.19
N GLY A 577 -22.25 6.39 -25.17
CA GLY A 577 -22.66 7.68 -24.60
C GLY A 577 -21.47 8.58 -24.27
N GLY A 578 -21.70 9.82 -23.85
CA GLY A 578 -20.68 10.75 -23.34
C GLY A 578 -20.49 10.67 -21.82
N GLU A 579 -21.35 9.91 -21.16
CA GLU A 579 -21.41 9.77 -19.72
C GLU A 579 -20.40 8.76 -19.20
N GLY A 580 -20.03 8.89 -17.93
CA GLY A 580 -19.16 7.93 -17.28
C GLY A 580 -18.91 8.22 -15.82
N GLU A 581 -17.83 7.66 -15.30
CA GLU A 581 -17.39 7.87 -13.92
C GLU A 581 -16.04 8.59 -13.90
N LEU A 582 -15.90 9.52 -12.94
CA LEU A 582 -14.64 10.17 -12.60
C LEU A 582 -14.24 9.71 -11.19
N GLN A 583 -13.08 9.06 -11.11
CA GLN A 583 -12.47 8.60 -9.87
C GLN A 583 -11.24 9.45 -9.57
N ILE A 584 -11.18 9.99 -8.35
CA ILE A 584 -10.11 10.87 -7.88
C ILE A 584 -9.34 10.13 -6.79
N PHE A 585 -8.03 9.97 -7.00
CA PHE A 585 -7.13 9.33 -6.05
C PHE A 585 -6.41 10.39 -5.22
N VAL A 586 -6.51 10.25 -3.90
CA VAL A 586 -5.95 11.17 -2.91
C VAL A 586 -4.67 10.58 -2.34
N ALA A 587 -3.78 11.46 -1.87
CA ALA A 587 -2.53 11.10 -1.25
C ALA A 587 -2.67 10.41 0.11
N ALA A 588 -3.17 9.17 0.14
CA ALA A 588 -3.20 8.32 1.32
C ALA A 588 -3.49 6.86 0.93
N GLU A 589 -3.17 5.93 1.82
CA GLU A 589 -3.55 4.52 1.71
C GLU A 589 -4.23 4.06 2.98
N GLU A 590 -5.23 3.19 2.84
CA GLU A 590 -5.96 2.59 3.94
C GLU A 590 -5.76 1.06 3.90
N GLU A 591 -5.35 0.50 5.02
CA GLU A 591 -5.24 -0.93 5.27
C GLU A 591 -6.66 -1.49 5.38
N VAL A 592 -7.08 -2.22 4.35
CA VAL A 592 -8.36 -2.91 4.38
C VAL A 592 -8.16 -4.20 5.16
N GLN A 593 -8.59 -4.20 6.44
CA GLN A 593 -8.70 -5.43 7.21
C GLN A 593 -9.79 -6.29 6.58
N GLN A 594 -9.39 -7.38 5.91
CA GLN A 594 -10.35 -8.42 5.54
C GLN A 594 -10.91 -9.03 6.83
N ALA A 595 -12.24 -9.06 6.95
CA ALA A 595 -12.95 -9.51 8.13
C ALA A 595 -12.75 -11.01 8.48
N ILE A 596 -11.91 -11.74 7.75
CA ILE A 596 -11.65 -13.17 7.93
C ILE A 596 -10.15 -13.44 7.77
N GLN A 597 -9.33 -13.09 8.76
CA GLN A 597 -8.06 -13.77 9.03
C GLN A 597 -7.43 -13.30 10.35
N GLN A 598 -7.45 -14.18 11.35
CA GLN A 598 -6.87 -13.99 12.69
C GLN A 598 -5.32 -14.10 12.72
N ASN A 599 -4.62 -13.90 11.60
CA ASN A 599 -3.17 -14.06 11.58
C ASN A 599 -2.46 -12.71 11.78
N LYS A 600 -1.97 -12.47 13.00
CA LYS A 600 -1.31 -11.23 13.48
C LYS A 600 -0.03 -10.80 12.71
N ASN A 601 0.42 -11.58 11.71
CA ASN A 601 1.66 -11.34 10.95
C ASN A 601 1.47 -11.10 9.44
N GLN A 602 0.25 -11.18 8.89
CA GLN A 602 0.03 -10.82 7.48
C GLN A 602 -0.27 -9.33 7.35
N LYS A 603 0.57 -8.61 6.60
CA LYS A 603 0.33 -7.20 6.24
C LYS A 603 -1.02 -7.09 5.53
N GLY A 604 -1.93 -6.26 6.03
CA GLY A 604 -3.20 -6.03 5.35
C GLY A 604 -3.00 -5.45 3.95
N ILE A 605 -3.99 -5.66 3.07
CA ILE A 605 -3.94 -5.12 1.72
C ILE A 605 -4.22 -3.62 1.80
N LEU A 606 -3.19 -2.82 1.52
CA LEU A 606 -3.32 -1.37 1.37
C LEU A 606 -4.09 -1.05 0.09
N LYS A 607 -5.10 -0.20 0.22
CA LYS A 607 -5.91 0.35 -0.88
C LYS A 607 -5.76 1.86 -0.89
N HIS A 608 -5.58 2.45 -2.07
CA HIS A 608 -5.55 3.90 -2.22
C HIS A 608 -6.84 4.55 -1.73
N CYS A 609 -6.73 5.66 -1.01
CA CYS A 609 -7.86 6.51 -0.69
C CYS A 609 -8.36 7.17 -1.97
N SER A 610 -9.62 6.95 -2.32
CA SER A 610 -10.24 7.50 -3.51
C SER A 610 -11.74 7.62 -3.33
N PHE A 611 -12.35 8.54 -4.05
CA PHE A 611 -13.80 8.61 -4.21
C PHE A 611 -14.15 8.68 -5.70
N THR A 612 -15.32 8.17 -6.05
CA THR A 612 -15.76 8.01 -7.45
C THR A 612 -17.13 8.63 -7.63
N SER A 613 -17.27 9.57 -8.54
CA SER A 613 -18.55 10.15 -8.94
C SER A 613 -18.97 9.56 -10.29
N GLY A 614 -20.11 8.87 -10.33
CA GLY A 614 -20.61 8.17 -11.52
C GLY A 614 -21.64 8.96 -12.31
N PHE A 615 -21.95 8.51 -13.53
CA PHE A 615 -22.98 9.09 -14.42
C PHE A 615 -22.77 10.58 -14.73
N LEU A 616 -21.53 11.04 -14.81
CA LEU A 616 -21.25 12.45 -15.12
C LEU A 616 -21.32 12.68 -16.64
N PRO A 617 -22.00 13.74 -17.12
CA PRO A 617 -22.10 14.05 -18.54
C PRO A 617 -20.76 14.54 -19.10
N GLY A 618 -20.37 14.12 -20.31
CA GLY A 618 -19.12 14.59 -20.93
C GLY A 618 -17.87 14.29 -20.11
N VAL A 619 -17.80 13.12 -19.46
CA VAL A 619 -16.82 12.78 -18.41
C VAL A 619 -15.36 12.97 -18.84
N SER A 620 -15.04 12.75 -20.13
CA SER A 620 -13.70 12.98 -20.66
C SER A 620 -13.31 14.46 -20.57
N GLY A 621 -14.22 15.37 -20.93
CA GLY A 621 -13.99 16.82 -20.82
C GLY A 621 -13.86 17.26 -19.35
N GLN A 622 -14.62 16.65 -18.45
CA GLN A 622 -14.50 16.94 -17.01
C GLN A 622 -13.18 16.46 -16.41
N GLY A 623 -12.66 15.31 -16.85
CA GLY A 623 -11.32 14.85 -16.48
C GLY A 623 -10.24 15.80 -16.96
N LEU A 624 -10.35 16.28 -18.21
CA LEU A 624 -9.45 17.30 -18.76
C LEU A 624 -9.50 18.60 -17.97
N LEU A 625 -10.71 19.10 -17.68
CA LEU A 625 -10.93 20.30 -16.88
C LEU A 625 -10.31 20.16 -15.49
N LEU A 626 -10.50 19.00 -14.83
CA LEU A 626 -9.92 18.75 -13.52
C LEU A 626 -8.39 18.77 -13.58
N ASP A 627 -7.78 18.12 -14.57
CA ASP A 627 -6.33 18.13 -14.75
C ASP A 627 -5.81 19.56 -15.00
N ASP A 628 -6.54 20.38 -15.76
CA ASP A 628 -6.19 21.78 -16.01
C ASP A 628 -6.29 22.66 -14.77
N ILE A 629 -7.31 22.42 -13.93
CA ILE A 629 -7.45 23.04 -12.61
C ILE A 629 -6.30 22.60 -11.70
N LEU A 630 -5.90 21.32 -11.74
CA LEU A 630 -4.78 20.79 -10.95
C LEU A 630 -3.44 21.42 -11.39
N CYS A 631 -3.23 21.63 -12.68
CA CYS A 631 -2.07 22.35 -13.21
C CYS A 631 -2.12 23.87 -12.96
N GLY A 632 -3.29 24.43 -12.64
CA GLY A 632 -3.48 25.87 -12.50
C GLY A 632 -3.58 26.60 -13.85
N ARG A 633 -3.94 25.92 -14.94
CA ARG A 633 -4.25 26.55 -16.23
C ARG A 633 -5.62 27.22 -16.24
N VAL A 634 -6.55 26.67 -15.46
CA VAL A 634 -7.95 27.09 -15.39
C VAL A 634 -8.35 27.25 -13.92
N HIS A 635 -9.08 28.31 -13.61
CA HIS A 635 -9.66 28.53 -12.28
C HIS A 635 -11.00 27.78 -12.15
N ALA A 636 -11.32 27.36 -10.93
CA ALA A 636 -12.54 26.61 -10.66
C ALA A 636 -13.76 27.56 -10.58
N ALA A 637 -14.25 28.01 -11.74
CA ALA A 637 -15.42 28.87 -11.89
C ALA A 637 -16.61 28.11 -12.51
N PRO A 638 -17.87 28.58 -12.34
CA PRO A 638 -19.06 27.90 -12.85
C PRO A 638 -19.07 27.65 -14.37
N ASP A 639 -18.43 28.55 -15.11
CA ASP A 639 -18.27 28.55 -16.57
C ASP A 639 -16.93 27.96 -17.03
N ALA A 640 -16.17 27.34 -16.12
CA ALA A 640 -14.86 26.78 -16.44
C ALA A 640 -14.95 25.70 -17.53
N VAL A 641 -14.18 25.90 -18.60
CA VAL A 641 -14.01 24.96 -19.71
C VAL A 641 -12.58 24.46 -19.70
N ALA A 642 -12.39 23.19 -20.08
CA ALA A 642 -11.05 22.64 -20.26
C ALA A 642 -10.27 23.51 -21.26
N ALA A 643 -9.03 23.84 -20.93
CA ALA A 643 -8.17 24.61 -21.82
C ALA A 643 -7.73 23.74 -23.00
N GLU A 644 -7.14 24.36 -24.02
CA GLU A 644 -6.78 23.66 -25.25
C GLU A 644 -5.90 22.43 -25.00
N PRO A 645 -6.10 21.35 -25.78
CA PRO A 645 -5.32 20.13 -25.64
C PRO A 645 -3.81 20.40 -25.75
N GLN A 646 -3.04 19.83 -24.84
CA GLN A 646 -1.59 19.99 -24.84
C GLN A 646 -0.95 19.21 -26.00
N ALA A 647 0.19 19.72 -26.47
CA ALA A 647 1.00 19.02 -27.46
C ALA A 647 1.45 17.65 -26.92
N VAL A 648 1.27 16.61 -27.73
CA VAL A 648 1.71 15.25 -27.41
C VAL A 648 3.20 15.15 -27.71
N LEU A 649 4.01 14.98 -26.66
CA LEU A 649 5.45 14.82 -26.76
C LEU A 649 5.82 13.44 -27.31
N LEU A 650 5.10 12.41 -26.86
CA LEU A 650 5.33 11.04 -27.28
C LEU A 650 4.04 10.22 -27.13
N GLU A 651 3.70 9.45 -28.16
CA GLU A 651 2.63 8.44 -28.12
C GLU A 651 3.25 7.05 -28.33
N SER A 652 2.82 6.09 -27.54
CA SER A 652 3.19 4.68 -27.71
C SER A 652 2.00 3.78 -27.38
N SER A 653 2.13 2.50 -27.68
CA SER A 653 1.09 1.50 -27.46
C SER A 653 1.66 0.22 -26.88
N ARG A 654 0.78 -0.71 -26.51
CA ARG A 654 1.17 -1.99 -25.95
C ARG A 654 1.44 -3.01 -27.06
N SER A 655 2.54 -3.76 -26.93
CA SER A 655 2.93 -4.79 -27.89
C SER A 655 1.96 -5.97 -27.88
N VAL A 656 1.39 -6.29 -29.04
CA VAL A 656 0.46 -7.42 -29.21
C VAL A 656 1.16 -8.76 -28.98
N GLY A 657 2.38 -8.93 -29.50
CA GLY A 657 3.11 -10.20 -29.45
C GLY A 657 3.33 -10.72 -28.02
N THR A 658 3.72 -9.84 -27.10
CA THR A 658 3.93 -10.22 -25.69
C THR A 658 2.66 -10.65 -24.99
N VAL A 659 1.55 -9.94 -25.23
CA VAL A 659 0.28 -10.26 -24.57
C VAL A 659 -0.32 -11.55 -25.13
N VAL A 660 -0.25 -11.77 -26.44
CA VAL A 660 -0.70 -13.01 -27.09
C VAL A 660 0.15 -14.19 -26.63
N MET A 661 1.48 -14.07 -26.58
CA MET A 661 2.34 -15.15 -26.09
C MET A 661 2.04 -15.49 -24.63
N ARG A 662 1.79 -14.48 -23.78
CA ARG A 662 1.39 -14.70 -22.39
C ARG A 662 0.07 -15.46 -22.29
N LEU A 663 -0.90 -15.15 -23.15
CA LEU A 663 -2.18 -15.87 -23.24
C LEU A 663 -1.96 -17.32 -23.67
N VAL A 664 -1.17 -17.57 -24.70
CA VAL A 664 -0.85 -18.93 -25.18
C VAL A 664 -0.17 -19.76 -24.11
N LEU A 665 0.87 -19.22 -23.45
CA LEU A 665 1.55 -19.91 -22.35
C LEU A 665 0.61 -20.22 -21.18
N LEU A 666 -0.26 -19.27 -20.82
CA LEU A 666 -1.27 -19.50 -19.78
C LEU A 666 -2.25 -20.60 -20.20
N SER A 667 -2.64 -20.63 -21.47
CA SER A 667 -3.55 -21.66 -21.99
C SER A 667 -2.93 -23.05 -22.03
N ILE A 668 -1.64 -23.17 -22.29
CA ILE A 668 -0.92 -24.46 -22.21
C ILE A 668 -0.94 -25.00 -20.78
N VAL A 669 -0.76 -24.13 -19.77
CA VAL A 669 -0.82 -24.52 -18.36
C VAL A 669 -2.24 -24.90 -17.94
N LEU A 670 -3.24 -24.16 -18.43
CA LEU A 670 -4.66 -24.43 -18.21
C LEU A 670 -5.23 -25.19 -19.42
N VAL A 671 -4.81 -26.45 -19.61
CA VAL A 671 -5.13 -27.32 -20.76
C VAL A 671 -6.55 -27.14 -21.36
N PRO A 672 -7.66 -27.13 -20.59
CA PRO A 672 -9.00 -26.93 -21.16
C PRO A 672 -9.20 -25.57 -21.86
N SER A 673 -8.38 -24.56 -21.57
CA SER A 673 -8.46 -23.23 -22.18
C SER A 673 -7.79 -23.12 -23.55
N ILE A 674 -7.05 -24.15 -24.01
CA ILE A 674 -6.46 -24.20 -25.36
C ILE A 674 -7.57 -24.15 -26.42
N ALA A 675 -8.67 -24.86 -26.20
CA ALA A 675 -9.83 -24.87 -27.11
C ALA A 675 -10.47 -23.48 -27.29
N MET A 676 -10.26 -22.57 -26.33
CA MET A 676 -10.79 -21.19 -26.36
C MET A 676 -9.83 -20.20 -27.05
N LEU A 677 -8.63 -20.61 -27.47
CA LEU A 677 -7.66 -19.73 -28.12
C LEU A 677 -8.18 -19.04 -29.40
N PRO A 678 -8.92 -19.72 -30.31
CA PRO A 678 -9.45 -19.07 -31.51
C PRO A 678 -10.36 -17.88 -31.22
N ILE A 679 -11.04 -17.87 -30.07
CA ILE A 679 -11.94 -16.79 -29.64
C ILE A 679 -11.17 -15.76 -28.80
N THR A 680 -10.34 -16.22 -27.86
CA THR A 680 -9.66 -15.35 -26.89
C THR A 680 -8.53 -14.53 -27.52
N ILE A 681 -7.82 -15.06 -28.53
CA ILE A 681 -6.75 -14.33 -29.22
C ILE A 681 -7.27 -13.08 -29.93
N PRO A 682 -8.29 -13.14 -30.83
CA PRO A 682 -8.84 -11.93 -31.47
C PRO A 682 -9.32 -10.88 -30.46
N ILE A 683 -10.04 -11.31 -29.41
CA ILE A 683 -10.52 -10.41 -28.36
C ILE A 683 -9.34 -9.71 -27.66
N MET A 684 -8.27 -10.46 -27.36
CA MET A 684 -7.09 -9.91 -26.73
C MET A 684 -6.35 -8.93 -27.66
N VAL A 685 -6.21 -9.25 -28.95
CA VAL A 685 -5.59 -8.35 -29.94
C VAL A 685 -6.36 -7.03 -30.03
N VAL A 686 -7.69 -7.07 -30.11
CA VAL A 686 -8.53 -5.86 -30.11
C VAL A 686 -8.34 -5.07 -28.83
N ARG A 687 -8.31 -5.74 -27.67
CA ARG A 687 -8.10 -5.09 -26.37
C ARG A 687 -6.75 -4.38 -26.29
N VAL A 688 -5.68 -4.99 -26.79
CA VAL A 688 -4.32 -4.43 -26.76
C VAL A 688 -4.18 -3.26 -27.72
N LYS A 689 -4.73 -3.35 -28.95
CA LYS A 689 -4.73 -2.24 -29.92
C LYS A 689 -5.47 -0.99 -29.43
N ARG A 690 -6.37 -1.15 -28.45
CA ARG A 690 -7.10 -0.05 -27.81
C ARG A 690 -6.37 0.54 -26.60
N CYS A 691 -5.23 -0.01 -26.20
CA CYS A 691 -4.38 0.56 -25.15
C CYS A 691 -3.38 1.55 -25.75
N ARG A 692 -3.42 2.81 -25.30
CA ARG A 692 -2.49 3.86 -25.73
C ARG A 692 -1.90 4.60 -24.54
N TYR A 693 -0.65 5.00 -24.70
CA TYR A 693 0.11 5.79 -23.75
C TYR A 693 0.47 7.11 -24.43
N ARG A 694 0.11 8.24 -23.84
CA ARG A 694 0.43 9.58 -24.34
C ARG A 694 1.13 10.35 -23.23
N ILE A 695 2.25 10.97 -23.56
CA ILE A 695 2.92 11.93 -22.69
C ILE A 695 2.66 13.31 -23.27
N GLU A 696 2.01 14.15 -22.49
CA GLU A 696 1.74 15.56 -22.80
C GLU A 696 2.70 16.44 -21.98
N ALA A 697 2.70 17.75 -22.25
CA ALA A 697 3.63 18.69 -21.61
C ALA A 697 3.56 18.72 -20.07
N ALA A 698 2.37 18.54 -19.49
CA ALA A 698 2.15 18.60 -18.04
C ALA A 698 1.70 17.26 -17.41
N ARG A 699 1.37 16.24 -18.21
CA ARG A 699 0.76 15.00 -17.70
C ARG A 699 1.06 13.76 -18.53
N ILE A 700 0.87 12.60 -17.90
CA ILE A 700 1.01 11.27 -18.47
C ILE A 700 -0.37 10.63 -18.50
N VAL A 701 -0.80 10.21 -19.69
CA VAL A 701 -2.12 9.65 -19.94
C VAL A 701 -2.00 8.21 -20.42
N SER A 702 -2.72 7.30 -19.76
CA SER A 702 -2.93 5.94 -20.25
C SER A 702 -4.40 5.70 -20.52
N SER A 703 -4.74 5.33 -21.74
CA SER A 703 -6.10 4.96 -22.14
C SER A 703 -6.21 3.48 -22.50
N TRP A 704 -7.31 2.84 -22.13
CA TRP A 704 -7.57 1.44 -22.44
C TRP A 704 -9.07 1.10 -22.46
N GLY A 705 -9.38 -0.08 -23.01
CA GLY A 705 -10.71 -0.69 -22.94
C GLY A 705 -11.45 -0.69 -24.28
N VAL A 706 -12.31 -1.69 -24.46
CA VAL A 706 -13.04 -1.95 -25.71
C VAL A 706 -14.43 -1.31 -25.65
N PHE A 707 -15.26 -1.76 -24.72
CA PHE A 707 -16.60 -1.22 -24.50
C PHE A 707 -16.57 0.02 -23.60
N TYR A 708 -15.91 -0.12 -22.44
CA TYR A 708 -15.69 0.96 -21.49
C TYR A 708 -14.33 1.58 -21.78
N ARG A 709 -14.30 2.85 -22.17
CA ARG A 709 -13.03 3.54 -22.40
C ARG A 709 -12.59 4.19 -21.12
N SER A 710 -11.52 3.66 -20.53
CA SER A 710 -10.89 4.19 -19.34
C SER A 710 -9.66 5.02 -19.73
N GLU A 711 -9.45 6.13 -19.04
CA GLU A 711 -8.30 7.00 -19.15
C GLU A 711 -7.80 7.30 -17.74
N THR A 712 -6.50 7.15 -17.50
CA THR A 712 -5.86 7.54 -16.25
C THR A 712 -4.82 8.60 -16.56
N SER A 713 -4.87 9.68 -15.79
CA SER A 713 -3.96 10.82 -15.91
C SER A 713 -3.21 11.03 -14.60
N ILE A 714 -1.89 11.22 -14.71
CA ILE A 714 -1.00 11.62 -13.63
C ILE A 714 -0.24 12.86 -14.11
N LEU A 715 -0.26 13.94 -13.33
CA LEU A 715 0.54 15.11 -13.65
C LEU A 715 2.04 14.84 -13.44
N LEU A 716 2.87 15.39 -14.32
CA LEU A 716 4.33 15.16 -14.32
C LEU A 716 4.99 15.67 -13.03
N ASP A 717 4.46 16.73 -12.41
CA ASP A 717 4.92 17.28 -11.14
C ASP A 717 4.54 16.42 -9.92
N ARG A 718 3.67 15.42 -10.09
CA ARG A 718 3.29 14.46 -9.04
C ARG A 718 4.12 13.18 -9.06
N VAL A 719 5.00 13.01 -10.05
CA VAL A 719 5.86 11.83 -10.17
C VAL A 719 6.96 11.89 -9.11
N ASP A 720 6.95 10.95 -8.18
CA ASP A 720 7.97 10.81 -7.12
C ASP A 720 9.06 9.80 -7.57
N ARG A 721 8.63 8.69 -8.16
CA ARG A 721 9.54 7.63 -8.62
C ARG A 721 9.20 7.10 -9.99
N LEU A 722 10.24 6.84 -10.77
CA LEU A 722 10.21 6.15 -12.04
C LEU A 722 11.01 4.84 -11.96
N GLN A 723 10.43 3.77 -12.48
CA GLN A 723 11.07 2.47 -12.56
C GLN A 723 10.90 1.90 -13.97
N GLN A 724 11.97 1.37 -14.54
CA GLN A 724 11.88 0.59 -15.78
C GLN A 724 12.15 -0.89 -15.51
N SER A 725 11.40 -1.76 -16.18
CA SER A 725 11.61 -3.21 -16.10
C SER A 725 11.36 -3.90 -17.42
N GLN A 726 12.16 -4.92 -17.70
CA GLN A 726 12.03 -5.76 -18.87
C GLN A 726 12.07 -7.22 -18.43
N GLY A 727 10.93 -7.92 -18.56
CA GLY A 727 10.82 -9.35 -18.27
C GLY A 727 11.25 -10.26 -19.44
N PRO A 728 11.14 -11.59 -19.28
CA PRO A 728 11.55 -12.57 -20.29
C PRO A 728 10.82 -12.40 -21.63
N LEU A 729 9.49 -12.30 -21.58
CA LEU A 729 8.68 -12.07 -22.78
C LEU A 729 8.95 -10.69 -23.37
N ASN A 730 9.17 -9.69 -22.52
CA ASN A 730 9.47 -8.34 -22.98
C ASN A 730 10.78 -8.28 -23.77
N LYS A 731 11.81 -9.03 -23.34
CA LYS A 731 13.06 -9.19 -24.12
C LYS A 731 12.82 -9.87 -25.46
N LEU A 732 12.08 -10.98 -25.46
CA LEU A 732 11.78 -11.75 -26.67
C LEU A 732 11.12 -10.88 -27.74
N PHE A 733 10.21 -9.99 -27.33
CA PHE A 733 9.47 -9.09 -28.22
C PHE A 733 10.00 -7.64 -28.22
N ARG A 734 11.22 -7.40 -27.72
CA ARG A 734 11.91 -6.09 -27.69
C ARG A 734 11.03 -4.94 -27.19
N ASN A 735 10.32 -5.15 -26.09
CA ASN A 735 9.54 -4.12 -25.38
C ASN A 735 9.89 -4.10 -23.89
N GLY A 736 9.23 -3.26 -23.10
CA GLY A 736 9.47 -3.14 -21.67
C GLY A 736 8.33 -2.44 -20.93
N ASN A 737 8.51 -2.22 -19.64
CA ASN A 737 7.54 -1.57 -18.77
C ASN A 737 8.15 -0.34 -18.09
N VAL A 738 7.36 0.71 -17.93
CA VAL A 738 7.67 1.88 -17.12
C VAL A 738 6.61 2.01 -16.02
N SER A 739 7.04 1.92 -14.77
CA SER A 739 6.20 2.05 -13.57
C SER A 739 6.42 3.42 -12.93
N ILE A 740 5.31 4.12 -12.69
CA ILE A 740 5.29 5.48 -12.16
C ILE A 740 4.61 5.45 -10.79
N THR A 741 5.25 6.06 -9.79
CA THR A 741 4.72 6.14 -8.42
C THR A 741 4.66 7.60 -7.99
N THR A 742 3.54 7.99 -7.36
CA THR A 742 3.34 9.34 -6.80
C THR A 742 3.50 9.36 -5.29
N ALA A 743 3.68 10.56 -4.72
CA ALA A 743 4.07 10.76 -3.32
C ALA A 743 3.11 10.11 -2.30
N GLY A 744 3.56 9.11 -1.54
CA GLY A 744 2.75 8.45 -0.50
C GLY A 744 1.84 7.32 -0.99
N CYS A 745 2.14 6.72 -2.13
CA CYS A 745 1.58 5.43 -2.59
C CYS A 745 2.61 4.33 -2.40
N SER A 746 2.25 3.15 -1.92
CA SER A 746 3.18 2.04 -1.69
C SER A 746 3.36 1.11 -2.89
N LYS A 747 2.46 1.23 -3.87
CA LYS A 747 2.45 0.54 -5.16
C LYS A 747 2.48 1.55 -6.31
N PRO A 748 2.96 1.16 -7.50
CA PRO A 748 2.89 2.02 -8.69
C PRO A 748 1.45 2.49 -8.97
N ASP A 749 1.29 3.79 -9.24
CA ASP A 749 0.00 4.42 -9.55
C ASP A 749 -0.39 4.22 -11.02
N LEU A 750 0.61 4.11 -11.89
CA LEU A 750 0.46 3.87 -13.31
C LEU A 750 1.61 3.01 -13.86
N ASP A 751 1.24 1.95 -14.57
CA ASP A 751 2.19 1.08 -15.27
C ASP A 751 1.97 1.16 -16.78
N LEU A 752 2.98 1.67 -17.50
CA LEU A 752 3.06 1.64 -18.95
C LEU A 752 3.68 0.30 -19.37
N THR A 753 2.83 -0.70 -19.61
CA THR A 753 3.27 -2.10 -19.78
C THR A 753 3.49 -2.51 -21.23
N ASP A 754 4.46 -3.39 -21.46
CA ASP A 754 4.81 -4.04 -22.73
C ASP A 754 4.93 -3.05 -23.92
N SER A 755 5.45 -1.84 -23.68
CA SER A 755 5.63 -0.81 -24.72
C SER A 755 6.95 -1.02 -25.50
N PRO A 756 6.94 -0.95 -26.85
CA PRO A 756 8.17 -1.04 -27.65
C PRO A 756 9.09 0.16 -27.42
N ASP A 757 8.54 1.35 -27.16
CA ASP A 757 9.29 2.60 -26.95
C ASP A 757 9.53 2.90 -25.47
N TYR A 758 9.53 1.89 -24.59
CA TYR A 758 9.60 2.09 -23.14
C TYR A 758 10.82 2.90 -22.68
N LEU A 759 11.96 2.79 -23.38
CA LEU A 759 13.16 3.60 -23.09
C LEU A 759 12.93 5.08 -23.39
N LYS A 760 12.33 5.39 -24.55
CA LYS A 760 11.97 6.77 -24.91
C LYS A 760 10.91 7.34 -23.97
N LEU A 761 9.90 6.53 -23.62
CA LEU A 761 8.91 6.91 -22.61
C LEU A 761 9.59 7.25 -21.29
N TYR A 762 10.53 6.41 -20.83
CA TYR A 762 11.29 6.65 -19.61
C TYR A 762 12.07 7.97 -19.69
N GLU A 763 12.81 8.20 -20.77
CA GLU A 763 13.62 9.41 -20.96
C GLU A 763 12.77 10.68 -21.05
N VAL A 764 11.66 10.65 -21.77
CA VAL A 764 10.76 11.81 -21.90
C VAL A 764 10.06 12.12 -20.58
N ILE A 765 9.57 11.11 -19.86
CA ILE A 765 8.98 11.30 -18.52
C ILE A 765 10.04 11.89 -17.59
N ARG A 766 11.24 11.30 -17.59
CA ARG A 766 12.36 11.73 -16.76
C ARG A 766 12.79 13.17 -17.05
N GLY A 767 12.86 13.57 -18.30
CA GLY A 767 13.22 14.93 -18.68
C GLY A 767 12.16 15.97 -18.33
N ASN A 768 10.89 15.56 -18.21
CA ASN A 768 9.78 16.47 -17.95
C ASN A 768 9.24 16.44 -16.51
N SER A 769 9.56 15.42 -15.71
CA SER A 769 9.20 15.37 -14.28
C SER A 769 10.18 16.11 -13.37
N GLN A 770 11.36 16.48 -13.88
CA GLN A 770 12.44 17.15 -13.14
C GLN A 770 12.20 18.65 -12.99
#